data_AF-A0A937NR98-F1
#
_entry.id   AF-A0A937NR98-F1
#
_cell.length_a   1.000
_cell.length_b   1.000
_cell.length_c   1.000
_cell.angle_alpha   90.00
_cell.angle_beta   90.00
_cell.angle_gamma   90.00
#
_symmetry.space_group_name_H-M   'P 1'
#
loop_
_entity.id
_entity.type
_entity.pdbx_description
1 polymer ?
#
loop_
_entity_poly.entity_id
_entity_poly.type
_entity_poly.pdbx_seq_one_letter_code
_entity_poly.pdbx_strand_id
1 'polypeptide(L)'
;MMEALQTVGLGALLITLRLAVPALSLGWLLAAPAELFHLTWERRIILSARAMLVGVLVSALLVFALGQAGLYRPVLELALLAVVCLAGLTPALLRHRREFGVFMRACAPVVGLCLCGTAVILALPERSEWMLGGWDPGVYTSEGMALERTGSFYPEDPLLFEEFSPEEKAVFTRTGSGRTERFPGVVLDENRQTLSYEFFRLHPSMIALFQRWGGMTAVLRGNTILGMLVALIFFAMVLDHMGPAHAVCATLLLMAQPLWLYHAHVPVSEMMHLLLMTGVGLLWAERSPRTATVFLFALLLFGMMLNRFSFLPFAGMLLVALALRDLCREDRGRVWMERGLQATAVVAGAVIDRHVAQASLAGWSSGLMPQLFAVFGLGVLAALVLDALGTIGAIRKRFTEFPRWMPIAIAWLVICALAAMYGYGFAGRGGREADNLRRLVPYAGYAAVTVALLGGLMVTHGRKRASRALGSFLLVLVGILLIVSLKKWARDLYPWATRRYLVNAVPLVAILAAVPVVWLWNRGSRAMLCRGAAVLLLMGVLGCSARRSWHAWSRVETSGVQSVLHVMADQIETNDIVVSDTPTWGMPLKMIYGKEVLNGKHMWRRKDAAQMQVGLDALKRLHDDGHRIRFLTSTRTLGMDIFPVAVEPVTLDWQSEEAVLEEINHSPRADDFEVREKRNIFRLFTWHPADADPRE
;
A
#
# COMPACT_ATOMS: atom_id res chain seq x y z
N MET A 1 -23.68 -13.14 17.91
CA MET A 1 -22.78 -12.13 18.52
C MET A 1 -21.58 -12.75 19.20
N MET A 2 -21.75 -13.77 20.07
CA MET A 2 -20.62 -14.41 20.76
C MET A 2 -19.66 -15.16 19.81
N GLU A 3 -20.17 -15.89 18.81
CA GLU A 3 -19.33 -16.52 17.77
C GLU A 3 -18.55 -15.48 16.97
N ALA A 4 -19.21 -14.42 16.48
CA ALA A 4 -18.54 -13.34 15.75
C ALA A 4 -17.42 -12.67 16.58
N LEU A 5 -17.65 -12.46 17.89
CA LEU A 5 -16.62 -11.95 18.80
C LEU A 5 -15.46 -12.93 19.01
N GLN A 6 -15.75 -14.24 19.04
CA GLN A 6 -14.71 -15.28 19.09
C GLN A 6 -13.87 -15.29 17.81
N THR A 7 -14.50 -15.16 16.63
CA THR A 7 -13.78 -15.08 15.34
C THR A 7 -12.91 -13.83 15.25
N VAL A 8 -13.42 -12.68 15.70
CA VAL A 8 -12.66 -11.41 15.75
C VAL A 8 -11.48 -11.51 16.70
N GLY A 9 -11.70 -12.02 17.92
CA GLY A 9 -10.66 -12.16 18.93
C GLY A 9 -9.54 -13.12 18.49
N LEU A 10 -9.92 -14.26 17.91
CA LEU A 10 -8.95 -15.23 17.38
C LEU A 10 -8.18 -14.66 16.19
N GLY A 11 -8.85 -14.02 15.22
CA GLY A 11 -8.19 -13.40 14.07
C GLY A 11 -7.20 -12.30 14.48
N ALA A 12 -7.57 -11.45 15.44
CA ALA A 12 -6.68 -10.43 15.98
C ALA A 12 -5.46 -11.03 16.66
N LEU A 13 -5.65 -12.09 17.45
CA LEU A 13 -4.56 -12.82 18.10
C LEU A 13 -3.61 -13.43 17.07
N LEU A 14 -4.15 -14.15 16.08
CA LEU A 14 -3.35 -14.83 15.07
C LEU A 14 -2.55 -13.84 14.20
N ILE A 15 -3.17 -12.77 13.73
CA ILE A 15 -2.47 -11.70 12.99
C ILE A 15 -1.37 -11.08 13.85
N THR A 16 -1.68 -10.74 15.11
CA THR A 16 -0.71 -10.11 15.99
C THR A 16 0.46 -11.05 16.28
N LEU A 17 0.21 -12.32 16.58
CA LEU A 17 1.26 -13.33 16.78
C LEU A 17 2.11 -13.51 15.52
N ARG A 18 1.46 -13.57 14.34
CA ARG A 18 2.15 -13.73 13.05
C ARG A 18 3.18 -12.63 12.79
N LEU A 19 2.89 -11.40 13.23
CA LEU A 19 3.79 -10.25 13.13
C LEU A 19 4.76 -10.16 14.33
N ALA A 20 4.29 -10.43 15.55
CA ALA A 20 5.04 -10.23 16.78
C ALA A 20 6.11 -11.32 17.02
N VAL A 21 5.86 -12.58 16.63
CA VAL A 21 6.83 -13.67 16.82
C VAL A 21 8.16 -13.39 16.11
N PRO A 22 8.20 -13.11 14.78
CA PRO A 22 9.44 -12.72 14.11
C PRO A 22 10.02 -11.39 14.62
N ALA A 23 9.15 -10.45 15.01
CA ALA A 23 9.57 -9.19 15.63
C ALA A 23 10.37 -9.42 16.92
N LEU A 24 9.89 -10.30 17.78
CA LEU A 24 10.49 -10.58 19.07
C LEU A 24 11.74 -11.46 18.92
N SER A 25 11.72 -12.44 18.02
CA SER A 25 12.86 -13.35 17.81
C SER A 25 14.10 -12.67 17.23
N LEU A 26 13.91 -11.66 16.37
CA LEU A 26 15.01 -11.00 15.65
C LEU A 26 15.23 -9.55 16.11
N GLY A 27 14.19 -8.87 16.62
CA GLY A 27 14.26 -7.45 16.99
C GLY A 27 15.23 -7.14 18.13
N TRP A 28 15.53 -8.10 19.00
CA TRP A 28 16.50 -7.90 20.08
C TRP A 28 17.93 -7.64 19.57
N LEU A 29 18.24 -8.10 18.35
CA LEU A 29 19.53 -7.85 17.68
C LEU A 29 19.73 -6.35 17.32
N LEU A 30 18.67 -5.55 17.41
CA LEU A 30 18.72 -4.10 17.18
C LEU A 30 19.22 -3.33 18.40
N ALA A 31 19.23 -3.92 19.59
CA ALA A 31 19.67 -3.31 20.85
C ALA A 31 21.01 -3.92 21.33
N ALA A 32 21.86 -3.14 22.00
CA ALA A 32 23.03 -3.73 22.66
C ALA A 32 22.57 -4.34 23.98
N PRO A 33 23.18 -5.46 24.40
CA PRO A 33 22.96 -6.05 25.71
C PRO A 33 22.95 -5.02 26.86
N ALA A 34 23.94 -4.13 26.89
CA ALA A 34 24.08 -3.11 27.93
C ALA A 34 22.99 -2.02 27.88
N GLU A 35 22.45 -1.68 26.70
CA GLU A 35 21.42 -0.64 26.56
C GLU A 35 20.06 -1.11 27.12
N LEU A 36 19.79 -2.41 27.08
CA LEU A 36 18.50 -2.99 27.45
C LEU A 36 18.17 -2.78 28.94
N PHE A 37 19.18 -2.78 29.81
CA PHE A 37 18.96 -2.64 31.26
C PHE A 37 18.63 -1.21 31.71
N HIS A 38 18.86 -0.20 30.85
CA HIS A 38 18.67 1.21 31.18
C HIS A 38 17.70 1.92 30.22
N LEU A 39 16.77 1.17 29.63
CA LEU A 39 15.79 1.74 28.69
C LEU A 39 14.79 2.66 29.39
N THR A 40 14.85 3.94 29.03
CA THR A 40 13.75 4.89 29.25
C THR A 40 12.50 4.44 28.51
N TRP A 41 11.32 4.91 28.93
CA TRP A 41 10.05 4.57 28.27
C TRP A 41 10.07 4.91 26.77
N GLU A 42 10.69 6.03 26.39
CA GLU A 42 10.83 6.47 25.00
C GLU A 42 11.63 5.46 24.18
N ARG A 43 12.78 5.02 24.72
CA ARG A 43 13.63 4.01 24.08
C ARG A 43 12.93 2.67 23.97
N ARG A 44 12.08 2.29 24.93
CA ARG A 44 11.27 1.06 24.83
C ARG A 44 10.29 1.13 23.67
N ILE A 45 9.58 2.25 23.48
CA ILE A 45 8.65 2.43 22.36
C ILE A 45 9.40 2.38 21.03
N ILE A 46 10.51 3.12 20.92
CA ILE A 46 11.35 3.16 19.71
C ILE A 46 11.85 1.76 19.35
N LEU A 47 12.41 1.03 20.32
CA LEU A 47 12.90 -0.33 20.11
C LEU A 47 11.78 -1.29 19.70
N SER A 48 10.62 -1.18 20.33
CA SER A 48 9.46 -2.02 20.01
C SER A 48 8.91 -1.75 18.62
N ALA A 49 8.84 -0.48 18.19
CA ALA A 49 8.43 -0.12 16.84
C ALA A 49 9.39 -0.69 15.79
N ARG A 50 10.71 -0.66 16.04
CA ARG A 50 11.70 -1.29 15.17
C ARG A 50 11.55 -2.80 15.12
N ALA A 51 11.29 -3.45 16.26
CA ALA A 51 11.00 -4.87 16.31
C ALA A 51 9.75 -5.22 15.47
N MET A 52 8.64 -4.49 15.65
CA MET A 52 7.42 -4.70 14.86
C MET A 52 7.66 -4.52 13.36
N LEU A 53 8.52 -3.58 12.96
CA LEU A 53 8.93 -3.40 11.56
C LEU A 53 9.67 -4.62 11.00
N VAL A 54 10.55 -5.25 11.80
CA VAL A 54 11.18 -6.55 11.44
C VAL A 54 10.11 -7.60 11.24
N GLY A 55 9.14 -7.69 12.16
CA GLY A 55 8.05 -8.64 12.08
C GLY A 55 7.22 -8.53 10.79
N VAL A 56 6.85 -7.31 10.41
CA VAL A 56 6.13 -7.03 9.16
C VAL A 56 6.96 -7.41 7.95
N LEU A 57 8.23 -6.98 7.88
CA LEU A 57 9.11 -7.28 6.74
C LEU A 57 9.35 -8.77 6.55
N VAL A 58 9.72 -9.48 7.62
CA VAL A 58 9.96 -10.93 7.57
C VAL A 58 8.71 -11.66 7.12
N SER A 59 7.54 -11.25 7.62
CA SER A 59 6.27 -11.86 7.26
C SER A 59 5.92 -11.62 5.79
N ALA A 60 5.98 -10.36 5.33
CA ALA A 60 5.68 -10.00 3.95
C ALA A 60 6.63 -10.69 2.95
N LEU A 61 7.94 -10.69 3.24
CA LEU A 61 8.95 -11.27 2.36
C LEU A 61 8.91 -12.80 2.32
N LEU A 62 8.53 -13.44 3.43
CA LEU A 62 8.34 -14.89 3.46
C LEU A 62 7.15 -15.31 2.58
N VAL A 63 6.02 -14.62 2.70
CA VAL A 63 4.84 -14.87 1.86
C VAL A 63 5.16 -14.59 0.39
N PHE A 64 5.85 -13.47 0.11
CA PHE A 64 6.33 -13.15 -1.22
C PHE A 64 7.19 -14.28 -1.79
N ALA A 65 8.23 -14.72 -1.09
CA ALA A 65 9.14 -15.75 -1.58
C ALA A 65 8.44 -17.09 -1.82
N LEU A 66 7.55 -17.50 -0.91
CA LEU A 66 6.76 -18.72 -1.06
C LEU A 66 5.79 -18.64 -2.22
N GLY A 67 5.09 -17.51 -2.38
CA GLY A 67 4.16 -17.30 -3.48
C GLY A 67 4.84 -17.26 -4.84
N GLN A 68 6.06 -16.72 -4.90
CA GLN A 68 6.89 -16.73 -6.11
C GLN A 68 7.27 -18.15 -6.53
N ALA A 69 7.54 -19.00 -5.56
CA ALA A 69 7.89 -20.40 -5.78
C ALA A 69 6.66 -21.30 -6.03
N GLY A 70 5.43 -20.79 -5.89
CA GLY A 70 4.21 -21.61 -5.94
C GLY A 70 4.04 -22.53 -4.72
N LEU A 71 4.68 -22.18 -3.60
CA LEU A 71 4.77 -23.01 -2.39
C LEU A 71 4.08 -22.38 -1.18
N TYR A 72 3.21 -21.38 -1.37
CA TYR A 72 2.55 -20.70 -0.25
C TYR A 72 1.46 -21.54 0.42
N ARG A 73 1.88 -22.52 1.22
CA ARG A 73 1.03 -23.45 1.97
C ARG A 73 1.16 -23.20 3.49
N PRO A 74 0.11 -23.42 4.30
CA PRO A 74 0.15 -23.11 5.73
C PRO A 74 1.29 -23.80 6.49
N VAL A 75 1.52 -25.08 6.23
CA VAL A 75 2.56 -25.87 6.91
C VAL A 75 3.96 -25.38 6.56
N LEU A 76 4.22 -25.13 5.27
CA LEU A 76 5.55 -24.68 4.84
C LEU A 76 5.84 -23.25 5.30
N GLU A 77 4.84 -22.37 5.26
CA GLU A 77 4.96 -21.01 5.81
C GLU A 77 5.35 -21.05 7.29
N LEU A 78 4.64 -21.83 8.10
CA LEU A 78 4.93 -21.96 9.52
C LEU A 78 6.30 -22.59 9.79
N ALA A 79 6.69 -23.61 9.02
CA ALA A 79 7.99 -24.26 9.15
C ALA A 79 9.13 -23.29 8.87
N LEU A 80 9.07 -22.54 7.77
CA LEU A 80 10.09 -21.55 7.43
C LEU A 80 10.11 -20.37 8.41
N LEU A 81 8.93 -19.91 8.85
CA LEU A 81 8.85 -18.90 9.90
C LEU A 81 9.52 -19.38 11.19
N ALA A 82 9.27 -20.63 11.59
CA ALA A 82 9.90 -21.24 12.76
C ALA A 82 11.42 -21.29 12.60
N VAL A 83 11.94 -21.70 11.43
CA VAL A 83 13.39 -21.68 11.15
C VAL A 83 13.98 -20.28 11.30
N VAL A 84 13.34 -19.26 10.72
CA VAL A 84 13.78 -17.86 10.82
C VAL A 84 13.75 -17.37 12.28
N CYS A 85 12.70 -17.72 13.03
CA CYS A 85 12.57 -17.34 14.43
C CYS A 85 13.59 -18.07 15.31
N LEU A 86 13.83 -19.36 15.08
CA LEU A 86 14.83 -20.15 15.80
C LEU A 86 16.24 -19.62 15.57
N ALA A 87 16.57 -19.13 14.37
CA ALA A 87 17.86 -18.51 14.08
C ALA A 87 18.11 -17.26 14.96
N GLY A 88 17.06 -16.48 15.27
CA GLY A 88 17.13 -15.34 16.19
C GLY A 88 17.08 -15.72 17.67
N LEU A 89 16.26 -16.72 18.03
CA LEU A 89 16.05 -17.16 19.41
C LEU A 89 17.22 -17.98 19.96
N THR A 90 17.88 -18.80 19.14
CA THR A 90 18.98 -19.67 19.58
C THR A 90 20.12 -18.87 20.25
N PRO A 91 20.70 -17.83 19.61
CA PRO A 91 21.70 -16.99 20.28
C PRO A 91 21.12 -16.22 21.47
N ALA A 92 19.85 -15.80 21.40
CA ALA A 92 19.19 -15.09 22.50
C ALA A 92 19.11 -15.95 23.77
N LEU A 93 18.68 -17.20 23.64
CA LEU A 93 18.46 -18.12 24.76
C LEU A 93 19.76 -18.73 25.29
N LEU A 94 20.72 -19.02 24.41
CA LEU A 94 21.98 -19.67 24.81
C LEU A 94 23.00 -18.68 25.39
N ARG A 95 23.05 -17.44 24.90
CA ARG A 95 24.11 -16.47 25.27
C ARG A 95 23.61 -15.20 25.95
N HIS A 96 22.35 -14.80 25.70
CA HIS A 96 21.83 -13.48 26.09
C HIS A 96 20.47 -13.57 26.78
N ARG A 97 20.25 -14.63 27.58
CA ARG A 97 18.92 -14.95 28.14
C ARG A 97 18.34 -13.81 28.98
N ARG A 98 19.18 -13.13 29.76
CA ARG A 98 18.74 -12.04 30.66
C ARG A 98 18.30 -10.83 29.85
N GLU A 99 19.12 -10.44 28.88
CA GLU A 99 18.90 -9.33 27.97
C GLU A 99 17.66 -9.54 27.12
N PHE A 100 17.51 -10.75 26.58
CA PHE A 100 16.32 -11.15 25.84
C PHE A 100 15.06 -11.05 26.72
N GLY A 101 15.12 -11.49 27.98
CA GLY A 101 14.00 -11.33 28.91
C GLY A 101 13.63 -9.87 29.19
N VAL A 102 14.61 -8.97 29.25
CA VAL A 102 14.36 -7.52 29.38
C VAL A 102 13.74 -6.95 28.10
N PHE A 103 14.26 -7.32 26.94
CA PHE A 103 13.72 -6.94 25.64
C PHE A 103 12.25 -7.37 25.48
N MET A 104 11.93 -8.63 25.80
CA MET A 104 10.56 -9.15 25.75
C MET A 104 9.60 -8.32 26.62
N ARG A 105 10.00 -8.00 27.86
CA ARG A 105 9.20 -7.15 28.75
C ARG A 105 9.06 -5.71 28.24
N ALA A 106 10.08 -5.19 27.57
CA ALA A 106 10.05 -3.85 26.98
C ALA A 106 9.07 -3.79 25.79
N CYS A 107 8.96 -4.86 25.00
CA CYS A 107 8.08 -4.93 23.83
C CYS A 107 6.64 -5.36 24.14
N ALA A 108 6.40 -6.06 25.25
CA ALA A 108 5.07 -6.56 25.60
C ALA A 108 3.95 -5.50 25.57
N PRO A 109 4.13 -4.26 26.07
CA PRO A 109 3.07 -3.25 26.00
C PRO A 109 2.69 -2.85 24.57
N VAL A 110 3.67 -2.76 23.67
CA VAL A 110 3.43 -2.40 22.26
C VAL A 110 2.79 -3.57 21.52
N VAL A 111 3.21 -4.81 21.79
CA VAL A 111 2.54 -6.00 21.25
C VAL A 111 1.09 -6.08 21.73
N GLY A 112 0.84 -5.81 23.02
CA GLY A 112 -0.51 -5.72 23.58
C GLY A 112 -1.34 -4.61 22.94
N LEU A 113 -0.74 -3.43 22.69
CA LEU A 113 -1.40 -2.34 21.97
C LEU A 113 -1.76 -2.75 20.54
N CYS A 114 -0.87 -3.45 19.83
CA CYS A 114 -1.16 -3.99 18.51
C CYS A 114 -2.30 -5.01 18.55
N LEU A 115 -2.30 -5.93 19.53
CA LEU A 115 -3.39 -6.89 19.72
C LEU A 115 -4.74 -6.20 19.93
N CYS A 116 -4.80 -5.27 20.89
CA CYS A 116 -6.01 -4.52 21.19
C CYS A 116 -6.45 -3.68 19.98
N GLY A 117 -5.52 -3.00 19.32
CA GLY A 117 -5.83 -2.18 18.15
C GLY A 117 -6.32 -3.01 16.97
N THR A 118 -5.71 -4.15 16.68
CA THR A 118 -6.21 -5.09 15.67
C THR A 118 -7.58 -5.64 16.03
N ALA A 119 -7.82 -6.02 17.30
CA ALA A 119 -9.13 -6.47 17.74
C ALA A 119 -10.21 -5.39 17.58
N VAL A 120 -9.91 -4.14 17.97
CA VAL A 120 -10.80 -2.99 17.75
C VAL A 120 -11.09 -2.81 16.27
N ILE A 121 -10.05 -2.81 15.42
CA ILE A 121 -10.21 -2.64 13.97
C ILE A 121 -11.11 -3.73 13.38
N LEU A 122 -10.86 -5.00 13.71
CA LEU A 122 -11.66 -6.12 13.21
C LEU A 122 -13.12 -6.09 13.71
N ALA A 123 -13.36 -5.49 14.88
CA ALA A 123 -14.70 -5.27 15.43
C ALA A 123 -15.43 -4.05 14.83
N LEU A 124 -14.71 -3.12 14.17
CA LEU A 124 -15.34 -1.97 13.51
C LEU A 124 -16.18 -2.44 12.31
N PRO A 125 -17.27 -1.72 11.98
CA PRO A 125 -18.03 -1.97 10.77
C PRO A 125 -17.15 -1.78 9.52
N GLU A 126 -17.55 -2.43 8.43
CA GLU A 126 -16.84 -2.37 7.15
C GLU A 126 -16.88 -0.94 6.61
N ARG A 127 -15.69 -0.41 6.29
CA ARG A 127 -15.52 0.93 5.73
C ARG A 127 -15.14 0.91 4.26
N SER A 128 -14.93 -0.28 3.71
CA SER A 128 -14.57 -0.50 2.31
C SER A 128 -14.67 -2.00 2.04
N GLU A 129 -15.40 -2.34 0.98
CA GLU A 129 -15.55 -3.70 0.46
C GLU A 129 -14.94 -3.81 -0.94
N TRP A 130 -13.82 -3.10 -1.15
CA TRP A 130 -13.13 -3.01 -2.44
C TRP A 130 -12.55 -4.36 -2.89
N MET A 131 -13.40 -5.17 -3.49
CA MET A 131 -13.08 -6.46 -4.11
C MET A 131 -13.42 -6.47 -5.61
N LEU A 132 -14.00 -5.37 -6.10
CA LEU A 132 -14.50 -5.26 -7.47
C LEU A 132 -13.40 -5.23 -8.51
N GLY A 133 -13.55 -6.05 -9.55
CA GLY A 133 -12.63 -6.05 -10.69
C GLY A 133 -12.65 -4.75 -11.49
N GLY A 134 -11.57 -4.50 -12.23
CA GLY A 134 -11.46 -3.36 -13.14
C GLY A 134 -10.81 -2.10 -12.56
N TRP A 135 -10.47 -2.09 -11.28
CA TRP A 135 -9.75 -1.02 -10.58
C TRP A 135 -8.62 -1.58 -9.72
N ASP A 136 -7.56 -0.80 -9.51
CA ASP A 136 -6.37 -1.23 -8.78
C ASP A 136 -6.66 -1.91 -7.43
N PRO A 137 -7.54 -1.36 -6.55
CA PRO A 137 -7.79 -1.96 -5.24
C PRO A 137 -8.36 -3.39 -5.32
N GLY A 138 -9.25 -3.63 -6.29
CA GLY A 138 -9.79 -4.96 -6.52
C GLY A 138 -8.78 -5.93 -7.12
N VAL A 139 -7.83 -5.46 -7.93
CA VAL A 139 -6.74 -6.30 -8.46
C VAL A 139 -5.78 -6.69 -7.34
N TYR A 140 -5.35 -5.76 -6.47
CA TYR A 140 -4.51 -6.09 -5.31
C TYR A 140 -5.17 -7.13 -4.41
N THR A 141 -6.46 -6.95 -4.12
CA THR A 141 -7.24 -7.88 -3.30
C THR A 141 -7.38 -9.23 -3.99
N SER A 142 -7.75 -9.26 -5.26
CA SER A 142 -7.89 -10.49 -6.05
C SER A 142 -6.57 -11.26 -6.15
N GLU A 143 -5.44 -10.57 -6.35
CA GLU A 143 -4.12 -11.19 -6.40
C GLU A 143 -3.74 -11.82 -5.05
N GLY A 144 -3.93 -11.11 -3.93
CA GLY A 144 -3.65 -11.65 -2.61
C GLY A 144 -4.54 -12.84 -2.24
N MET A 145 -5.83 -12.77 -2.59
CA MET A 145 -6.78 -13.86 -2.36
C MET A 145 -6.48 -15.08 -3.23
N ALA A 146 -6.14 -14.88 -4.51
CA ALA A 146 -5.74 -15.95 -5.39
C ALA A 146 -4.43 -16.61 -4.91
N LEU A 147 -3.45 -15.83 -4.43
CA LEU A 147 -2.24 -16.36 -3.83
C LEU A 147 -2.54 -17.25 -2.63
N GLU A 148 -3.43 -16.83 -1.73
CA GLU A 148 -3.78 -17.61 -0.54
C GLU A 148 -4.43 -18.95 -0.92
N ARG A 149 -5.33 -18.92 -1.91
CA ARG A 149 -6.05 -20.10 -2.41
C ARG A 149 -5.18 -21.07 -3.20
N THR A 150 -4.35 -20.58 -4.10
CA THR A 150 -3.57 -21.43 -5.05
C THR A 150 -2.15 -21.69 -4.57
N GLY A 151 -1.66 -20.92 -3.61
CA GLY A 151 -0.28 -20.97 -3.15
C GLY A 151 0.73 -20.33 -4.11
N SER A 152 0.27 -19.71 -5.21
CA SER A 152 1.12 -19.19 -6.29
C SER A 152 0.66 -17.82 -6.78
N PHE A 153 1.63 -16.97 -7.16
CA PHE A 153 1.34 -15.76 -7.95
C PHE A 153 1.10 -16.06 -9.45
N TYR A 154 1.25 -17.30 -9.86
CA TYR A 154 1.05 -17.77 -11.23
C TYR A 154 0.00 -18.89 -11.23
N PRO A 155 -1.26 -18.59 -10.90
CA PRO A 155 -2.29 -19.62 -10.91
C PRO A 155 -2.57 -20.09 -12.34
N GLU A 156 -2.82 -21.40 -12.46
CA GLU A 156 -3.21 -22.04 -13.71
C GLU A 156 -4.63 -21.64 -14.13
N ASP A 157 -4.89 -21.75 -15.43
CA ASP A 157 -6.20 -21.44 -16.01
C ASP A 157 -6.47 -22.33 -17.24
N PRO A 158 -6.70 -23.65 -17.02
CA PRO A 158 -6.79 -24.62 -18.10
C PRO A 158 -7.88 -24.27 -19.12
N LEU A 159 -8.99 -23.68 -18.67
CA LEU A 159 -10.07 -23.22 -19.54
C LEU A 159 -9.60 -22.26 -20.66
N LEU A 160 -8.63 -21.37 -20.41
CA LEU A 160 -8.14 -20.43 -21.44
C LEU A 160 -6.90 -20.91 -22.19
N PHE A 161 -6.15 -21.87 -21.65
CA PHE A 161 -4.87 -22.31 -22.21
C PHE A 161 -4.94 -23.69 -22.88
N GLU A 162 -5.88 -24.53 -22.46
CA GLU A 162 -6.03 -25.92 -22.93
C GLU A 162 -7.33 -26.08 -23.73
N GLU A 163 -8.44 -25.50 -23.26
CA GLU A 163 -9.77 -25.74 -23.86
C GLU A 163 -10.14 -24.79 -25.02
N PHE A 164 -9.60 -23.58 -25.02
CA PHE A 164 -9.93 -22.56 -26.02
C PHE A 164 -8.86 -22.39 -27.08
N SER A 165 -9.31 -22.36 -28.34
CA SER A 165 -8.51 -21.91 -29.47
C SER A 165 -8.17 -20.40 -29.34
N PRO A 166 -7.16 -19.89 -30.06
CA PRO A 166 -6.82 -18.47 -30.03
C PRO A 166 -7.99 -17.54 -30.40
N GLU A 167 -8.88 -17.98 -31.30
CA GLU A 167 -10.04 -17.20 -31.74
C GLU A 167 -11.11 -17.14 -30.64
N GLU A 168 -11.42 -18.27 -30.02
CA GLU A 168 -12.37 -18.38 -28.89
C GLU A 168 -11.88 -17.58 -27.69
N LYS A 169 -10.58 -17.68 -27.39
CA LYS A 169 -9.91 -16.90 -26.35
C LYS A 169 -10.08 -15.40 -26.57
N ALA A 170 -10.03 -14.91 -27.80
CA ALA A 170 -10.19 -13.48 -28.12
C ALA A 170 -11.61 -12.95 -27.86
N VAL A 171 -12.62 -13.83 -27.74
CA VAL A 171 -13.99 -13.48 -27.36
C VAL A 171 -14.08 -13.15 -25.87
N PHE A 172 -13.42 -13.95 -25.04
CA PHE A 172 -13.50 -13.87 -23.57
C PHE A 172 -12.33 -13.10 -22.92
N THR A 173 -11.46 -12.50 -23.73
CA THR A 173 -10.29 -11.76 -23.23
C THR A 173 -10.25 -10.36 -23.83
N ARG A 174 -9.51 -9.49 -23.15
CA ARG A 174 -9.28 -8.12 -23.58
C ARG A 174 -7.85 -7.99 -24.08
N THR A 175 -7.69 -7.61 -25.35
CA THR A 175 -6.39 -7.17 -25.86
C THR A 175 -6.26 -5.65 -25.74
N GLY A 176 -5.20 -5.18 -25.09
CA GLY A 176 -4.92 -3.76 -24.94
C GLY A 176 -3.50 -3.50 -24.44
N SER A 177 -2.87 -2.41 -24.88
CA SER A 177 -1.50 -2.05 -24.49
C SER A 177 -0.45 -3.14 -24.78
N GLY A 178 -0.66 -3.94 -25.83
CA GLY A 178 0.25 -5.01 -26.24
C GLY A 178 0.17 -6.29 -25.41
N ARG A 179 -0.87 -6.46 -24.58
CA ARG A 179 -1.08 -7.65 -23.75
C ARG A 179 -2.53 -8.14 -23.82
N THR A 180 -2.72 -9.44 -23.59
CA THR A 180 -4.02 -10.09 -23.48
C THR A 180 -4.36 -10.28 -22.01
N GLU A 181 -5.52 -9.78 -21.59
CA GLU A 181 -5.99 -9.78 -20.22
C GLU A 181 -7.24 -10.66 -20.09
N ARG A 182 -7.27 -11.60 -19.12
CA ARG A 182 -8.51 -12.30 -18.74
C ARG A 182 -9.53 -11.30 -18.20
N PHE A 183 -9.07 -10.50 -17.25
CA PHE A 183 -9.78 -9.37 -16.66
C PHE A 183 -8.81 -8.18 -16.58
N PRO A 184 -9.28 -6.93 -16.55
CA PRO A 184 -8.37 -5.78 -16.46
C PRO A 184 -7.43 -5.91 -15.26
N GLY A 185 -6.11 -5.89 -15.51
CA GLY A 185 -5.08 -6.10 -14.48
C GLY A 185 -4.71 -7.57 -14.20
N VAL A 186 -5.32 -8.54 -14.88
CA VAL A 186 -4.98 -9.97 -14.87
C VAL A 186 -4.63 -10.40 -16.30
N VAL A 187 -3.33 -10.56 -16.55
CA VAL A 187 -2.72 -10.81 -17.84
C VAL A 187 -2.53 -12.31 -18.06
N LEU A 188 -2.62 -12.75 -19.31
CA LEU A 188 -2.29 -14.11 -19.72
C LEU A 188 -0.80 -14.19 -20.03
N ASP A 189 -0.09 -15.08 -19.34
CA ASP A 189 1.31 -15.40 -19.65
C ASP A 189 1.32 -16.64 -20.56
N GLU A 190 1.36 -16.41 -21.87
CA GLU A 190 1.37 -17.49 -22.87
C GLU A 190 2.61 -18.39 -22.78
N ASN A 191 3.74 -17.88 -22.26
CA ASN A 191 4.96 -18.69 -22.13
C ASN A 191 4.86 -19.69 -20.98
N ARG A 192 4.15 -19.30 -19.91
CA ARG A 192 3.98 -20.14 -18.71
C ARG A 192 2.64 -20.87 -18.69
N GLN A 193 1.71 -20.53 -19.59
CA GLN A 193 0.31 -20.96 -19.56
C GLN A 193 -0.35 -20.71 -18.19
N THR A 194 -0.08 -19.53 -17.60
CA THR A 194 -0.61 -19.12 -16.29
C THR A 194 -1.14 -17.70 -16.34
N LEU A 195 -1.82 -17.28 -15.27
CA LEU A 195 -2.17 -15.88 -15.07
C LEU A 195 -1.00 -15.12 -14.43
N SER A 196 -0.82 -13.87 -14.84
CA SER A 196 0.08 -12.91 -14.22
C SER A 196 -0.67 -11.63 -13.86
N TYR A 197 -0.35 -11.05 -12.71
CA TYR A 197 -1.01 -9.84 -12.22
C TYR A 197 -0.26 -8.56 -12.60
N GLU A 198 -0.99 -7.47 -12.79
CA GLU A 198 -0.44 -6.17 -13.19
C GLU A 198 0.31 -5.45 -12.05
N PHE A 199 0.14 -5.81 -10.79
CA PHE A 199 0.77 -5.08 -9.69
C PHE A 199 1.93 -5.81 -9.04
N PHE A 200 2.73 -5.05 -8.28
CA PHE A 200 3.86 -5.57 -7.54
C PHE A 200 3.39 -6.33 -6.29
N ARG A 201 4.12 -7.39 -5.96
CA ARG A 201 3.59 -8.51 -5.18
C ARG A 201 3.73 -8.36 -3.66
N LEU A 202 4.46 -7.37 -3.16
CA LEU A 202 4.65 -7.23 -1.71
C LEU A 202 3.36 -6.87 -0.97
N HIS A 203 2.55 -5.96 -1.50
CA HIS A 203 1.26 -5.61 -0.89
C HIS A 203 0.23 -6.77 -0.98
N PRO A 204 0.03 -7.43 -2.15
CA PRO A 204 -0.74 -8.67 -2.24
C PRO A 204 -0.28 -9.77 -1.28
N SER A 205 1.02 -9.90 -1.02
CA SER A 205 1.55 -10.84 -0.01
C SER A 205 1.01 -10.55 1.40
N MET A 206 0.86 -9.27 1.76
CA MET A 206 0.25 -8.88 3.03
C MET A 206 -1.25 -9.16 3.06
N ILE A 207 -1.95 -9.00 1.93
CA ILE A 207 -3.37 -9.35 1.82
C ILE A 207 -3.56 -10.86 2.01
N ALA A 208 -2.75 -11.70 1.36
CA ALA A 208 -2.78 -13.15 1.52
C ALA A 208 -2.53 -13.58 2.98
N LEU A 209 -1.57 -12.91 3.65
CA LEU A 209 -1.33 -13.12 5.09
C LEU A 209 -2.57 -12.77 5.92
N PHE A 210 -3.22 -11.64 5.68
CA PHE A 210 -4.43 -11.27 6.42
C PHE A 210 -5.58 -12.25 6.17
N GLN A 211 -5.75 -12.72 4.93
CA GLN A 211 -6.73 -13.75 4.60
C GLN A 211 -6.47 -15.04 5.40
N ARG A 212 -5.24 -15.53 5.42
CA ARG A 212 -4.89 -16.79 6.11
C ARG A 212 -5.12 -16.73 7.62
N TRP A 213 -4.85 -15.60 8.26
CA TRP A 213 -4.83 -15.49 9.72
C TRP A 213 -6.04 -14.78 10.32
N GLY A 214 -6.82 -14.04 9.53
CA GLY A 214 -8.02 -13.34 9.98
C GLY A 214 -9.18 -13.32 8.99
N GLY A 215 -9.09 -14.07 7.89
CA GLY A 215 -10.15 -14.20 6.88
C GLY A 215 -10.48 -12.90 6.15
N MET A 216 -11.64 -12.91 5.49
CA MET A 216 -12.10 -11.77 4.68
C MET A 216 -12.24 -10.49 5.50
N THR A 217 -12.70 -10.60 6.75
CA THR A 217 -12.81 -9.47 7.68
C THR A 217 -11.48 -8.72 7.84
N ALA A 218 -10.36 -9.45 7.92
CA ALA A 218 -9.03 -8.87 8.02
C ALA A 218 -8.52 -8.30 6.68
N VAL A 219 -8.87 -8.92 5.55
CA VAL A 219 -8.53 -8.40 4.21
C VAL A 219 -9.14 -7.02 3.98
N LEU A 220 -10.45 -6.88 4.23
CA LEU A 220 -11.17 -5.62 4.05
C LEU A 220 -10.68 -4.49 4.97
N ARG A 221 -10.02 -4.85 6.07
CA ARG A 221 -9.45 -3.91 7.06
C ARG A 221 -7.92 -3.89 7.04
N GLY A 222 -7.30 -4.57 6.07
CA GLY A 222 -5.86 -4.78 6.03
C GLY A 222 -5.09 -3.46 5.99
N ASN A 223 -5.57 -2.49 5.21
CA ASN A 223 -4.98 -1.15 5.18
C ASN A 223 -5.19 -0.35 6.46
N THR A 224 -6.24 -0.62 7.23
CA THR A 224 -6.47 0.03 8.53
C THR A 224 -5.50 -0.55 9.57
N ILE A 225 -5.27 -1.87 9.54
CA ILE A 225 -4.24 -2.54 10.35
C ILE A 225 -2.85 -2.01 10.00
N LEU A 226 -2.52 -1.89 8.71
CA LEU A 226 -1.27 -1.26 8.26
C LEU A 226 -1.17 0.20 8.73
N GLY A 227 -2.25 0.98 8.63
CA GLY A 227 -2.33 2.35 9.12
C GLY A 227 -2.03 2.47 10.61
N MET A 228 -2.58 1.58 11.45
CA MET A 228 -2.23 1.51 12.88
C MET A 228 -0.73 1.28 13.10
N LEU A 229 -0.13 0.35 12.36
CA LEU A 229 1.31 0.08 12.43
C LEU A 229 2.13 1.28 11.96
N VAL A 230 1.69 1.98 10.91
CA VAL A 230 2.31 3.23 10.47
C VAL A 230 2.22 4.29 11.55
N ALA A 231 1.08 4.47 12.21
CA ALA A 231 0.94 5.45 13.30
C ALA A 231 1.89 5.16 14.47
N LEU A 232 2.05 3.88 14.84
CA LEU A 232 3.02 3.44 15.85
C LEU A 232 4.47 3.75 15.43
N ILE A 233 4.87 3.35 14.22
CA ILE A 233 6.23 3.57 13.71
C ILE A 233 6.52 5.05 13.51
N PHE A 234 5.54 5.82 13.03
CA PHE A 234 5.62 7.27 12.89
C PHE A 234 5.74 7.96 14.26
N PHE A 235 4.96 7.57 15.26
CA PHE A 235 5.09 8.08 16.62
C PHE A 235 6.50 7.85 17.16
N ALA A 236 7.03 6.62 17.02
CA ALA A 236 8.39 6.29 17.42
C ALA A 236 9.44 7.11 16.65
N MET A 237 9.25 7.32 15.35
CA MET A 237 10.13 8.13 14.52
C MET A 237 10.18 9.58 15.02
N VAL A 238 9.02 10.22 15.19
CA VAL A 238 8.96 11.61 15.67
C VAL A 238 9.47 11.72 17.11
N LEU A 239 9.23 10.71 17.95
CA LEU A 239 9.76 10.64 19.31
C LEU A 239 11.29 10.65 19.31
N ASP A 240 11.93 9.85 18.46
CA ASP A 240 13.41 9.77 18.37
C ASP A 240 14.02 11.07 17.81
N HIS A 241 13.34 11.75 16.88
CA HIS A 241 13.88 12.98 16.26
C HIS A 241 13.54 14.27 17.00
N MET A 242 12.40 14.35 17.68
CA MET A 242 11.81 15.61 18.16
C MET A 242 11.23 15.54 19.58
N GLY A 243 11.20 14.36 20.20
CA GLY A 243 10.71 14.16 21.57
C GLY A 243 9.18 14.00 21.68
N PRO A 244 8.68 13.78 22.90
CA PRO A 244 7.33 13.22 23.13
C PRO A 244 6.19 14.16 22.77
N ALA A 245 6.32 15.45 23.07
CA ALA A 245 5.27 16.42 22.74
C ALA A 245 5.02 16.52 21.22
N HIS A 246 6.09 16.50 20.41
CA HIS A 246 5.99 16.46 18.96
C HIS A 246 5.42 15.13 18.47
N ALA A 247 5.83 14.01 19.06
CA ALA A 247 5.34 12.68 18.69
C ALA A 247 3.83 12.57 18.85
N VAL A 248 3.29 13.01 20.00
CA VAL A 248 1.84 13.05 20.26
C VAL A 248 1.14 13.95 19.25
N CYS A 249 1.56 15.22 19.14
CA CYS A 249 0.89 16.19 18.26
C CYS A 249 0.92 15.77 16.78
N ALA A 250 2.09 15.34 16.29
CA ALA A 250 2.25 14.93 14.89
C ALA A 250 1.42 13.67 14.59
N THR A 251 1.38 12.70 15.50
CA THR A 251 0.62 11.46 15.29
C THR A 251 -0.90 11.73 15.30
N LEU A 252 -1.38 12.60 16.17
CA LEU A 252 -2.78 13.04 16.16
C LEU A 252 -3.13 13.75 14.84
N LEU A 253 -2.27 14.65 14.38
CA LEU A 253 -2.45 15.35 13.10
C LEU A 253 -2.39 14.41 11.89
N LEU A 254 -1.55 13.37 11.94
CA LEU A 254 -1.48 12.31 10.93
C LEU A 254 -2.80 11.51 10.89
N MET A 255 -3.25 11.01 12.04
CA MET A 255 -4.44 10.16 12.15
C MET A 255 -5.74 10.92 11.83
N ALA A 256 -5.78 12.23 12.06
CA ALA A 256 -6.94 13.06 11.72
C ALA A 256 -6.95 13.53 10.26
N GLN A 257 -5.93 13.20 9.47
CA GLN A 257 -5.76 13.72 8.12
C GLN A 257 -6.74 13.03 7.14
N PRO A 258 -7.54 13.76 6.33
CA PRO A 258 -8.55 13.15 5.46
C PRO A 258 -8.03 12.11 4.45
N LEU A 259 -6.87 12.34 3.83
CA LEU A 259 -6.22 11.38 2.93
C LEU A 259 -5.78 10.12 3.65
N TRP A 260 -5.23 10.26 4.85
CA TRP A 260 -4.87 9.12 5.68
C TRP A 260 -6.09 8.26 5.97
N LEU A 261 -7.17 8.87 6.48
CA LEU A 261 -8.40 8.18 6.86
C LEU A 261 -9.02 7.45 5.66
N TYR A 262 -9.12 8.12 4.51
CA TYR A 262 -9.66 7.52 3.30
C TYR A 262 -8.82 6.32 2.81
N HIS A 263 -7.50 6.49 2.66
CA HIS A 263 -6.62 5.42 2.15
C HIS A 263 -6.34 4.32 3.18
N ALA A 264 -6.69 4.52 4.45
CA ALA A 264 -6.69 3.46 5.45
C ALA A 264 -7.81 2.43 5.21
N HIS A 265 -8.84 2.76 4.43
CA HIS A 265 -9.94 1.84 4.11
C HIS A 265 -9.82 1.24 2.70
N VAL A 266 -9.21 1.95 1.76
CA VAL A 266 -9.05 1.43 0.39
C VAL A 266 -7.80 0.54 0.31
N PRO A 267 -7.87 -0.70 -0.23
CA PRO A 267 -6.71 -1.59 -0.36
C PRO A 267 -5.75 -1.09 -1.46
N VAL A 268 -4.85 -0.20 -1.06
CA VAL A 268 -3.82 0.40 -1.90
C VAL A 268 -2.40 0.13 -1.37
N SER A 269 -1.46 -0.12 -2.27
CA SER A 269 -0.06 -0.38 -1.94
C SER A 269 0.66 0.83 -1.32
N GLU A 270 0.11 2.04 -1.46
CA GLU A 270 0.61 3.25 -0.82
C GLU A 270 0.68 3.17 0.69
N MET A 271 -0.26 2.48 1.37
CA MET A 271 -0.23 2.37 2.83
C MET A 271 0.93 1.50 3.30
N MET A 272 1.17 0.38 2.61
CA MET A 272 2.38 -0.45 2.81
C MET A 272 3.65 0.34 2.51
N HIS A 273 3.66 1.14 1.44
CA HIS A 273 4.81 1.98 1.10
C HIS A 273 5.09 3.06 2.16
N LEU A 274 4.04 3.64 2.76
CA LEU A 274 4.15 4.60 3.85
C LEU A 274 4.69 3.94 5.14
N LEU A 275 4.29 2.70 5.44
CA LEU A 275 4.87 1.91 6.54
C LEU A 275 6.38 1.77 6.34
N LEU A 276 6.81 1.39 5.14
CA LEU A 276 8.22 1.20 4.82
C LEU A 276 9.00 2.53 4.87
N MET A 277 8.44 3.61 4.32
CA MET A 277 9.05 4.94 4.32
C MET A 277 9.18 5.54 5.73
N THR A 278 8.17 5.36 6.58
CA THR A 278 8.25 5.75 8.01
C THR A 278 9.24 4.88 8.78
N GLY A 279 9.35 3.59 8.44
CA GLY A 279 10.41 2.71 8.92
C GLY A 279 11.81 3.20 8.55
N VAL A 280 12.00 3.65 7.30
CA VAL A 280 13.25 4.30 6.87
C VAL A 280 13.52 5.57 7.67
N GLY A 281 12.49 6.38 7.94
CA GLY A 281 12.59 7.57 8.80
C GLY A 281 12.97 7.26 10.25
N LEU A 282 12.45 6.16 10.81
CA LEU A 282 12.77 5.68 12.17
C LEU A 282 14.22 5.22 12.28
N LEU A 283 14.72 4.47 11.29
CA LEU A 283 16.14 4.08 11.21
C LEU A 283 17.02 5.20 10.66
N TRP A 284 16.42 6.31 10.20
CA TRP A 284 17.16 7.47 9.79
C TRP A 284 17.88 8.01 11.01
N ALA A 285 17.22 8.33 12.13
CA ALA A 285 17.91 8.85 13.32
C ALA A 285 19.09 7.96 13.76
N GLU A 286 18.90 6.65 13.75
CA GLU A 286 19.84 5.66 14.25
C GLU A 286 20.79 5.15 13.16
N ARG A 287 21.96 5.80 13.02
CA ARG A 287 23.12 5.22 12.30
C ARG A 287 23.99 4.46 13.29
N SER A 288 23.38 3.50 13.98
CA SER A 288 24.01 2.67 15.01
C SER A 288 25.19 1.90 14.42
N PRO A 289 26.25 1.62 15.22
CA PRO A 289 27.34 0.74 14.82
C PRO A 289 26.92 -0.73 14.67
N ARG A 290 25.64 -1.08 14.79
CA ARG A 290 25.16 -2.46 14.65
C ARG A 290 24.90 -2.87 13.21
N THR A 291 25.44 -4.03 12.86
CA THR A 291 25.23 -4.68 11.56
C THR A 291 23.75 -5.00 11.30
N ALA A 292 22.99 -5.41 12.33
CA ALA A 292 21.56 -5.70 12.20
C ALA A 292 20.73 -4.49 11.75
N THR A 293 21.01 -3.29 12.28
CA THR A 293 20.34 -2.05 11.87
C THR A 293 20.66 -1.70 10.41
N VAL A 294 21.89 -1.93 9.97
CA VAL A 294 22.32 -1.71 8.58
C VAL A 294 21.58 -2.65 7.62
N PHE A 295 21.51 -3.94 7.97
CA PHE A 295 20.75 -4.92 7.19
C PHE A 295 19.25 -4.60 7.15
N LEU A 296 18.65 -4.22 8.28
CA LEU A 296 17.24 -3.84 8.33
C LEU A 296 16.95 -2.63 7.43
N PHE A 297 17.83 -1.62 7.42
CA PHE A 297 17.70 -0.48 6.53
C PHE A 297 17.75 -0.90 5.05
N ALA A 298 18.69 -1.76 4.69
CA ALA A 298 18.77 -2.31 3.34
C ALA A 298 17.52 -3.15 2.98
N LEU A 299 17.01 -3.94 3.92
CA LEU A 299 15.79 -4.74 3.75
C LEU A 299 14.55 -3.87 3.55
N LEU A 300 14.47 -2.70 4.21
CA LEU A 300 13.43 -1.72 3.95
C LEU A 300 13.49 -1.18 2.52
N LEU A 301 14.68 -0.82 2.03
CA LEU A 301 14.83 -0.34 0.65
C LEU A 301 14.49 -1.44 -0.36
N PHE A 302 14.89 -2.68 -0.09
CA PHE A 302 14.50 -3.84 -0.87
C PHE A 302 12.98 -4.02 -0.90
N GLY A 303 12.32 -3.98 0.26
CA GLY A 303 10.86 -4.05 0.35
C GLY A 303 10.16 -2.88 -0.33
N MET A 304 10.68 -1.66 -0.23
CA MET A 304 10.12 -0.49 -0.90
C MET A 304 10.15 -0.66 -2.42
N MET A 305 11.24 -1.24 -2.93
CA MET A 305 11.42 -1.59 -4.34
C MET A 305 10.36 -2.62 -4.76
N LEU A 306 10.30 -3.78 -4.08
CA LEU A 306 9.32 -4.86 -4.35
C LEU A 306 7.86 -4.46 -4.18
N ASN A 307 7.58 -3.37 -3.46
CA ASN A 307 6.23 -2.85 -3.32
C ASN A 307 5.84 -1.94 -4.50
N ARG A 308 6.80 -1.19 -5.05
CA ARG A 308 6.56 -0.20 -6.11
C ARG A 308 7.81 0.06 -6.95
N PHE A 309 7.78 -0.32 -8.22
CA PHE A 309 8.89 -0.04 -9.11
C PHE A 309 9.19 1.46 -9.32
N SER A 310 8.16 2.30 -9.22
CA SER A 310 8.31 3.76 -9.31
C SER A 310 9.16 4.37 -8.18
N PHE A 311 9.53 3.59 -7.15
CA PHE A 311 10.45 4.02 -6.11
C PHE A 311 11.90 4.18 -6.59
N LEU A 312 12.32 3.52 -7.68
CA LEU A 312 13.70 3.49 -8.14
C LEU A 312 14.40 4.89 -8.22
N PRO A 313 13.85 5.91 -8.90
CA PRO A 313 14.46 7.25 -8.90
C PRO A 313 14.46 7.92 -7.51
N PHE A 314 13.42 7.68 -6.70
CA PHE A 314 13.34 8.22 -5.34
C PHE A 314 14.36 7.56 -4.40
N ALA A 315 14.70 6.30 -4.63
CA ALA A 315 15.79 5.62 -3.93
C ALA A 315 17.13 6.33 -4.18
N GLY A 316 17.41 6.74 -5.42
CA GLY A 316 18.61 7.51 -5.76
C GLY A 316 18.68 8.83 -4.98
N MET A 317 17.57 9.59 -4.96
CA MET A 317 17.48 10.82 -4.17
C MET A 317 17.64 10.58 -2.66
N LEU A 318 17.07 9.49 -2.14
CA LEU A 318 17.21 9.08 -0.75
C LEU A 318 18.68 8.78 -0.40
N LEU A 319 19.41 8.10 -1.28
CA LEU A 319 20.85 7.83 -1.11
C LEU A 319 21.67 9.11 -1.12
N VAL A 320 21.34 10.09 -1.98
CA VAL A 320 21.98 11.41 -1.97
C VAL A 320 21.74 12.13 -0.64
N ALA A 321 20.51 12.14 -0.15
CA ALA A 321 20.18 12.78 1.14
C ALA A 321 20.87 12.09 2.32
N LEU A 322 21.01 10.75 2.27
CA LEU A 322 21.83 10.00 3.23
C LEU A 322 23.30 10.37 3.13
N ALA A 323 23.87 10.47 1.94
CA ALA A 323 25.28 10.83 1.75
C ALA A 323 25.56 12.24 2.28
N LEU A 324 24.69 13.21 1.98
CA LEU A 324 24.77 14.56 2.54
C LEU A 324 24.79 14.54 4.08
N ARG A 325 24.00 13.67 4.70
CA ARG A 325 24.01 13.54 6.15
C ARG A 325 25.30 12.87 6.66
N ASP A 326 25.72 11.80 6.01
CA ASP A 326 26.87 10.99 6.40
C ASP A 326 28.21 11.67 6.06
N LEU A 327 28.22 12.82 5.37
CA LEU A 327 29.42 13.65 5.14
C LEU A 327 30.20 13.98 6.42
N CYS A 328 29.50 14.16 7.54
CA CYS A 328 30.13 14.48 8.83
C CYS A 328 30.71 13.27 9.57
N ARG A 329 30.45 12.05 9.09
CA ARG A 329 30.86 10.82 9.79
C ARG A 329 32.34 10.53 9.58
N GLU A 330 32.99 10.10 10.66
CA GLU A 330 34.42 9.76 10.66
C GLU A 330 34.66 8.31 10.20
N ASP A 331 33.69 7.42 10.39
CA ASP A 331 33.76 5.98 10.08
C ASP A 331 33.53 5.68 8.58
N ARG A 332 34.37 6.26 7.72
CA ARG A 332 34.19 6.22 6.26
C ARG A 332 34.06 4.80 5.68
N GLY A 333 34.89 3.85 6.11
CA GLY A 333 34.81 2.47 5.62
C GLY A 333 33.44 1.84 5.84
N ARG A 334 32.80 2.14 6.98
CA ARG A 334 31.44 1.70 7.27
C ARG A 334 30.41 2.41 6.41
N VAL A 335 30.55 3.73 6.21
CA VAL A 335 29.65 4.49 5.32
C VAL A 335 29.64 3.89 3.91
N TRP A 336 30.81 3.54 3.37
CA TRP A 336 30.92 2.88 2.07
C TRP A 336 30.22 1.51 2.04
N MET A 337 30.43 0.68 3.07
CA MET A 337 29.74 -0.61 3.19
C MET A 337 28.22 -0.44 3.26
N GLU A 338 27.72 0.48 4.09
CA GLU A 338 26.30 0.78 4.22
C GLU A 338 25.70 1.26 2.89
N ARG A 339 26.40 2.18 2.19
CA ARG A 339 25.97 2.70 0.89
C ARG A 339 25.92 1.60 -0.17
N GLY A 340 26.94 0.75 -0.22
CA GLY A 340 27.00 -0.39 -1.12
C GLY A 340 25.82 -1.32 -0.89
N LEU A 341 25.59 -1.75 0.36
CA LEU A 341 24.47 -2.63 0.71
C LEU A 341 23.11 -2.00 0.36
N GLN A 342 22.92 -0.71 0.61
CA GLN A 342 21.69 0.00 0.29
C GLN A 342 21.44 0.05 -1.23
N ALA A 343 22.47 0.39 -2.02
CA ALA A 343 22.36 0.42 -3.48
C ALA A 343 22.11 -0.99 -4.05
N THR A 344 22.84 -2.00 -3.55
CA THR A 344 22.63 -3.41 -3.92
C THR A 344 21.23 -3.87 -3.59
N ALA A 345 20.67 -3.51 -2.43
CA ALA A 345 19.31 -3.88 -2.05
C ALA A 345 18.26 -3.30 -3.02
N VAL A 346 18.41 -2.04 -3.43
CA VAL A 346 17.51 -1.41 -4.41
C VAL A 346 17.65 -2.09 -5.78
N VAL A 347 18.88 -2.33 -6.24
CA VAL A 347 19.13 -3.00 -7.52
C VAL A 347 18.58 -4.43 -7.52
N ALA A 348 18.82 -5.20 -6.45
CA ALA A 348 18.32 -6.56 -6.30
C ALA A 348 16.79 -6.59 -6.33
N GLY A 349 16.11 -5.69 -5.62
CA GLY A 349 14.66 -5.57 -5.68
C GLY A 349 14.17 -5.24 -7.09
N ALA A 350 14.82 -4.31 -7.78
CA ALA A 350 14.44 -3.90 -9.13
C ALA A 350 14.66 -5.03 -10.15
N VAL A 351 15.73 -5.82 -10.00
CA VAL A 351 15.98 -7.00 -10.84
C VAL A 351 14.92 -8.06 -10.60
N ILE A 352 14.56 -8.34 -9.34
CA ILE A 352 13.49 -9.29 -9.02
C ILE A 352 12.17 -8.82 -9.62
N ASP A 353 11.76 -7.58 -9.39
CA ASP A 353 10.53 -7.02 -9.95
C ASP A 353 10.52 -7.09 -11.49
N ARG A 354 11.66 -6.88 -12.13
CA ARG A 354 11.76 -7.04 -13.60
C ARG A 354 11.39 -8.45 -14.05
N HIS A 355 11.73 -9.47 -13.26
CA HIS A 355 11.42 -10.86 -13.59
C HIS A 355 10.01 -11.28 -13.19
N VAL A 356 9.50 -10.78 -12.07
CA VAL A 356 8.23 -11.26 -11.49
C VAL A 356 7.04 -10.37 -11.80
N ALA A 357 7.26 -9.09 -12.12
CA ALA A 357 6.20 -8.11 -12.42
C ALA A 357 6.24 -7.67 -13.89
N GLN A 358 6.49 -8.63 -14.80
CA GLN A 358 6.60 -8.37 -16.24
C GLN A 358 5.34 -7.72 -16.81
N ALA A 359 4.16 -8.19 -16.38
CA ALA A 359 2.87 -7.62 -16.76
C ALA A 359 2.75 -6.12 -16.40
N SER A 360 3.30 -5.70 -15.26
CA SER A 360 3.35 -4.30 -14.82
C SER A 360 4.24 -3.46 -15.74
N LEU A 361 5.43 -3.99 -16.06
CA LEU A 361 6.49 -3.25 -16.75
C LEU A 361 6.32 -3.25 -18.28
N ALA A 362 5.67 -4.27 -18.85
CA ALA A 362 5.37 -4.35 -20.27
C ALA A 362 4.45 -3.21 -20.75
N GLY A 363 3.58 -2.69 -19.86
CA GLY A 363 2.73 -1.54 -20.15
C GLY A 363 3.46 -0.19 -20.16
N TRP A 364 4.76 -0.15 -19.81
CA TRP A 364 5.52 1.09 -19.74
C TRP A 364 6.21 1.34 -21.09
N SER A 365 6.39 2.61 -21.47
CA SER A 365 7.08 2.92 -22.73
C SER A 365 8.50 2.36 -22.70
N SER A 366 8.98 1.83 -23.81
CA SER A 366 10.30 1.21 -23.95
C SER A 366 11.46 2.12 -23.48
N GLY A 367 11.27 3.45 -23.56
CA GLY A 367 12.23 4.44 -23.07
C GLY A 367 12.16 4.75 -21.56
N LEU A 368 11.07 4.43 -20.86
CA LEU A 368 10.90 4.80 -19.44
C LEU A 368 11.82 3.98 -18.53
N MET A 369 11.98 2.68 -18.79
CA MET A 369 12.85 1.81 -17.98
C MET A 369 14.31 2.29 -17.93
N PRO A 370 14.99 2.49 -19.07
CA PRO A 370 16.35 3.05 -19.08
C PRO A 370 16.44 4.40 -18.35
N GLN A 371 15.44 5.26 -18.49
CA GLN A 371 15.43 6.56 -17.81
C GLN A 371 15.38 6.43 -16.29
N LEU A 372 14.58 5.51 -15.75
CA LEU A 372 14.50 5.31 -14.29
C LEU A 372 15.80 4.76 -13.73
N PHE A 373 16.42 3.79 -14.40
CA PHE A 373 17.75 3.28 -14.03
C PHE A 373 18.83 4.35 -14.17
N ALA A 374 18.77 5.19 -15.21
CA ALA A 374 19.72 6.29 -15.38
C ALA A 374 19.59 7.33 -14.25
N VAL A 375 18.37 7.75 -13.90
CA VAL A 375 18.12 8.68 -12.78
C VAL A 375 18.59 8.09 -11.46
N PHE A 376 18.30 6.80 -11.21
CA PHE A 376 18.82 6.10 -10.04
C PHE A 376 20.36 6.03 -10.03
N GLY A 377 20.97 5.64 -11.16
CA GLY A 377 22.41 5.55 -11.32
C GLY A 377 23.12 6.89 -11.10
N LEU A 378 22.55 7.98 -11.61
CA LEU A 378 23.02 9.35 -11.33
C LEU A 378 22.91 9.69 -9.83
N GLY A 379 21.82 9.29 -9.17
CA GLY A 379 21.66 9.44 -7.72
C GLY A 379 22.69 8.65 -6.92
N VAL A 380 22.96 7.39 -7.31
CA VAL A 380 24.01 6.57 -6.70
C VAL A 380 25.38 7.23 -6.92
N LEU A 381 25.72 7.63 -8.15
CA LEU A 381 26.98 8.29 -8.45
C LEU A 381 27.15 9.58 -7.62
N ALA A 382 26.12 10.41 -7.54
CA ALA A 382 26.14 11.61 -6.71
C ALA A 382 26.35 11.28 -5.22
N ALA A 383 25.71 10.22 -4.71
CA ALA A 383 25.92 9.76 -3.34
C ALA A 383 27.36 9.28 -3.11
N LEU A 384 27.95 8.52 -4.05
CA LEU A 384 29.33 8.05 -3.96
C LEU A 384 30.33 9.21 -4.05
N VAL A 385 30.07 10.22 -4.89
CA VAL A 385 30.89 11.45 -4.96
C VAL A 385 30.85 12.18 -3.62
N LEU A 386 29.66 12.38 -3.04
CA LEU A 386 29.53 12.98 -1.72
C LEU A 386 30.27 12.16 -0.66
N ASP A 387 30.14 10.83 -0.70
CA ASP A 387 30.83 9.94 0.21
C ASP A 387 32.37 9.97 0.04
N ALA A 388 32.87 10.19 -1.18
CA ALA A 388 34.28 10.43 -1.44
C ALA A 388 34.73 11.80 -0.92
N LEU A 389 33.93 12.86 -1.10
CA LEU A 389 34.24 14.18 -0.55
C LEU A 389 34.29 14.16 0.99
N GLY A 390 33.49 13.30 1.64
CA GLY A 390 33.52 13.08 3.09
C GLY A 390 34.82 12.48 3.64
N THR A 391 35.69 11.91 2.79
CA THR A 391 37.03 11.45 3.20
C THR A 391 38.01 12.61 3.38
N ILE A 392 37.75 13.74 2.71
CA ILE A 392 38.58 14.93 2.77
C ILE A 392 38.26 15.69 4.07
N GLY A 393 39.20 15.65 5.02
CA GLY A 393 39.02 16.23 6.36
C GLY A 393 38.62 17.72 6.35
N ALA A 394 39.14 18.50 5.41
CA ALA A 394 38.76 19.92 5.25
C ALA A 394 37.29 20.11 4.84
N ILE A 395 36.78 19.27 3.92
CA ILE A 395 35.37 19.30 3.51
C ILE A 395 34.49 18.86 4.67
N ARG A 396 34.87 17.77 5.36
CA ARG A 396 34.16 17.30 6.55
C ARG A 396 34.08 18.38 7.61
N LYS A 397 35.19 19.04 7.94
CA LYS A 397 35.25 20.14 8.91
C LYS A 397 34.33 21.30 8.50
N ARG A 398 34.43 21.76 7.26
CA ARG A 398 33.53 22.79 6.71
C ARG A 398 32.07 22.36 6.78
N PHE A 399 31.76 21.10 6.48
CA PHE A 399 30.40 20.57 6.52
C PHE A 399 29.88 20.39 7.97
N THR A 400 30.77 20.07 8.92
CA THR A 400 30.43 20.04 10.35
C THR A 400 30.18 21.43 10.92
N GLU A 401 30.88 22.44 10.43
CA GLU A 401 30.65 23.86 10.73
C GLU A 401 29.44 24.40 9.96
N PHE A 402 29.05 23.73 8.86
CA PHE A 402 27.94 24.10 8.03
C PHE A 402 26.63 24.07 8.82
N PRO A 403 25.81 25.14 8.74
CA PRO A 403 24.62 25.25 9.56
C PRO A 403 23.65 24.09 9.34
N ARG A 404 23.26 23.43 10.44
CA ARG A 404 22.34 22.27 10.45
C ARG A 404 20.97 22.59 9.84
N TRP A 405 20.62 23.87 9.73
CA TRP A 405 19.36 24.35 9.15
C TRP A 405 19.38 24.43 7.61
N MET A 406 20.52 24.35 6.92
CA MET A 406 20.53 24.56 5.46
C MET A 406 19.75 23.49 4.67
N PRO A 407 19.86 22.17 4.93
CA PRO A 407 19.02 21.19 4.23
C PRO A 407 17.53 21.49 4.39
N ILE A 408 17.17 22.05 5.54
CA ILE A 408 15.83 22.49 5.86
C ILE A 408 15.50 23.75 5.05
N ALA A 409 16.38 24.75 4.99
CA ALA A 409 16.15 25.93 4.15
C ALA A 409 16.00 25.60 2.66
N ILE A 410 16.76 24.64 2.13
CA ILE A 410 16.60 24.16 0.75
C ILE A 410 15.23 23.51 0.58
N ALA A 411 14.85 22.62 1.49
CA ALA A 411 13.51 22.04 1.50
C ALA A 411 12.43 23.14 1.57
N TRP A 412 12.66 24.21 2.33
CA TRP A 412 11.74 25.33 2.43
C TRP A 412 11.67 26.20 1.20
N LEU A 413 12.78 26.45 0.51
CA LEU A 413 12.75 27.16 -0.77
C LEU A 413 11.89 26.40 -1.78
N VAL A 414 11.98 25.06 -1.79
CA VAL A 414 11.11 24.22 -2.61
C VAL A 414 9.64 24.33 -2.18
N ILE A 415 9.36 24.28 -0.88
CA ILE A 415 7.98 24.45 -0.37
C ILE A 415 7.42 25.84 -0.75
N CYS A 416 8.22 26.91 -0.62
CA CYS A 416 7.83 28.26 -1.02
C CYS A 416 7.58 28.34 -2.53
N ALA A 417 8.38 27.66 -3.35
CA ALA A 417 8.15 27.57 -4.79
C ALA A 417 6.85 26.82 -5.11
N LEU A 418 6.56 25.71 -4.41
CA LEU A 418 5.28 25.00 -4.51
C LEU A 418 4.11 25.91 -4.11
N ALA A 419 4.24 26.65 -3.01
CA ALA A 419 3.21 27.58 -2.55
C ALA A 419 2.97 28.73 -3.55
N ALA A 420 4.04 29.28 -4.15
CA ALA A 420 3.95 30.28 -5.20
C ALA A 420 3.26 29.73 -6.45
N MET A 421 3.60 28.51 -6.89
CA MET A 421 2.92 27.84 -8.00
C MET A 421 1.43 27.61 -7.71
N TYR A 422 1.08 27.21 -6.48
CA TYR A 422 -0.31 27.09 -6.05
C TYR A 422 -1.05 28.44 -6.12
N GLY A 423 -0.46 29.53 -5.60
CA GLY A 423 -1.03 30.88 -5.67
C GLY A 423 -1.21 31.37 -7.11
N TYR A 424 -0.25 31.08 -7.99
CA TYR A 424 -0.32 31.41 -9.42
C TYR A 424 -1.45 30.64 -10.14
N GLY A 425 -1.69 29.38 -9.76
CA GLY A 425 -2.85 28.61 -10.20
C GLY A 425 -4.18 29.14 -9.70
N PHE A 426 -4.23 29.61 -8.44
CA PHE A 426 -5.43 30.22 -7.88
C PHE A 426 -5.84 31.50 -8.62
N ALA A 427 -4.87 32.27 -9.10
CA ALA A 427 -5.09 33.44 -9.95
C ALA A 427 -5.56 33.11 -11.38
N GLY A 428 -5.82 31.83 -11.70
CA GLY A 428 -6.27 31.38 -13.02
C GLY A 428 -5.18 31.40 -14.09
N ARG A 429 -3.92 31.59 -13.71
CA ARG A 429 -2.79 31.76 -14.65
C ARG A 429 -1.86 30.53 -14.72
N GLY A 430 -2.12 29.48 -13.94
CA GLY A 430 -1.23 28.32 -13.82
C GLY A 430 -1.50 27.18 -14.82
N GLY A 431 -0.44 26.43 -15.16
CA GLY A 431 -0.50 25.19 -15.93
C GLY A 431 -1.03 23.99 -15.11
N ARG A 432 -0.90 22.78 -15.67
CA ARG A 432 -1.40 21.52 -15.05
C ARG A 432 -0.81 21.25 -13.66
N GLU A 433 0.40 21.73 -13.41
CA GLU A 433 1.14 21.58 -12.15
C GLU A 433 0.47 22.36 -11.01
N ALA A 434 0.03 23.58 -11.30
CA ALA A 434 -0.66 24.42 -10.33
C ALA A 434 -2.05 23.87 -9.99
N ASP A 435 -2.73 23.28 -10.98
CA ASP A 435 -3.99 22.58 -10.79
C ASP A 435 -3.85 21.33 -9.90
N ASN A 436 -2.75 20.57 -10.01
CA ASN A 436 -2.49 19.44 -9.12
C ASN A 436 -2.42 19.85 -7.64
N LEU A 437 -1.71 20.94 -7.34
CA LEU A 437 -1.64 21.48 -5.98
C LEU A 437 -3.00 22.03 -5.54
N ARG A 438 -3.70 22.74 -6.43
CA ARG A 438 -5.04 23.27 -6.18
C ARG A 438 -6.02 22.20 -5.73
N ARG A 439 -5.97 21.03 -6.38
CA ARG A 439 -6.84 19.90 -6.06
C ARG A 439 -6.38 19.08 -4.86
N LEU A 440 -5.10 19.15 -4.47
CA LEU A 440 -4.59 18.48 -3.26
C LEU A 440 -4.99 19.20 -1.97
N VAL A 441 -4.86 20.53 -1.92
CA VAL A 441 -5.01 21.31 -0.69
C VAL A 441 -6.36 21.09 0.04
N PRO A 442 -7.51 20.99 -0.64
CA PRO A 442 -8.78 20.69 0.03
C PRO A 442 -8.71 19.40 0.87
N TYR A 443 -8.09 18.35 0.33
CA TYR A 443 -7.94 17.09 1.05
C TYR A 443 -6.81 17.11 2.08
N ALA A 444 -5.78 17.94 1.87
CA ALA A 444 -4.72 18.15 2.85
C ALA A 444 -5.20 18.89 4.10
N GLY A 445 -6.16 19.81 3.92
CA GLY A 445 -6.70 20.71 4.95
C GLY A 445 -5.97 22.06 4.96
N TYR A 446 -6.69 23.15 4.67
CA TYR A 446 -6.10 24.49 4.57
C TYR A 446 -5.37 24.91 5.86
N ALA A 447 -6.00 24.70 7.03
CA ALA A 447 -5.40 25.04 8.31
C ALA A 447 -4.13 24.21 8.58
N ALA A 448 -4.18 22.90 8.32
CA ALA A 448 -3.03 22.01 8.50
C ALA A 448 -1.86 22.42 7.61
N VAL A 449 -2.12 22.72 6.33
CA VAL A 449 -1.09 23.19 5.39
C VAL A 449 -0.52 24.54 5.86
N THR A 450 -1.36 25.52 6.21
CA THR A 450 -0.88 26.83 6.69
C THR A 450 -0.04 26.72 7.95
N VAL A 451 -0.47 25.91 8.92
CA VAL A 451 0.29 25.69 10.17
C VAL A 451 1.58 24.91 9.90
N ALA A 452 1.59 23.99 8.94
CA ALA A 452 2.82 23.33 8.49
C ALA A 452 3.80 24.31 7.81
N LEU A 453 3.30 25.26 7.00
CA LEU A 453 4.09 26.35 6.41
C LEU A 453 4.78 27.19 7.49
N LEU A 454 4.01 27.66 8.47
CA LEU A 454 4.57 28.35 9.64
C LEU A 454 5.57 27.49 10.40
N GLY A 455 5.25 26.21 10.57
CA GLY A 455 6.04 25.30 11.35
C GLY A 455 7.45 25.14 10.82
N GLY A 456 7.66 24.93 9.53
CA GLY A 456 9.04 24.85 9.07
C GLY A 456 9.71 26.19 8.71
N LEU A 457 8.97 27.30 8.57
CA LEU A 457 9.58 28.63 8.75
C LEU A 457 10.23 28.72 10.16
N MET A 458 9.58 28.20 11.19
CA MET A 458 10.17 28.14 12.54
C MET A 458 11.32 27.13 12.65
N VAL A 459 11.27 26.01 11.93
CA VAL A 459 12.39 25.05 11.90
C VAL A 459 13.63 25.64 11.22
N THR A 460 13.47 26.41 10.13
CA THR A 460 14.59 27.07 9.44
C THR A 460 15.23 28.17 10.27
N HIS A 461 14.42 29.02 10.90
CA HIS A 461 14.90 30.15 11.69
C HIS A 461 15.36 29.72 13.09
N GLY A 462 14.78 28.64 13.63
CA GLY A 462 15.11 28.05 14.92
C GLY A 462 16.41 27.24 14.89
N ARG A 463 17.56 27.90 14.71
CA ARG A 463 18.90 27.31 14.50
C ARG A 463 19.31 26.20 15.49
N LYS A 464 18.69 26.11 16.67
CA LYS A 464 18.98 25.12 17.72
C LYS A 464 18.04 23.90 17.74
N ARG A 465 16.95 23.87 16.96
CA ARG A 465 15.87 22.87 17.15
C ARG A 465 15.91 21.66 16.24
N ALA A 466 16.58 21.73 15.09
CA ALA A 466 16.53 20.65 14.11
C ALA A 466 17.85 19.87 14.03
N SER A 467 17.76 18.55 14.11
CA SER A 467 18.89 17.66 13.84
C SER A 467 19.16 17.58 12.33
N ARG A 468 20.40 17.31 11.93
CA ARG A 468 20.75 17.04 10.51
C ARG A 468 20.00 15.83 9.97
N ALA A 469 19.73 14.85 10.84
CA ALA A 469 18.99 13.64 10.49
C ALA A 469 17.55 14.01 10.10
N LEU A 470 16.83 14.77 10.92
CA LEU A 470 15.49 15.25 10.60
C LEU A 470 15.51 16.11 9.34
N GLY A 471 16.44 17.06 9.23
CA GLY A 471 16.49 17.96 8.07
C GLY A 471 16.72 17.25 6.73
N SER A 472 17.61 16.25 6.69
CA SER A 472 17.84 15.44 5.48
C SER A 472 16.65 14.54 5.15
N PHE A 473 15.96 13.98 6.15
CA PHE A 473 14.74 13.21 5.91
C PHE A 473 13.59 14.07 5.37
N LEU A 474 13.37 15.26 5.95
CA LEU A 474 12.38 16.22 5.45
C LEU A 474 12.68 16.66 4.01
N LEU A 475 13.97 16.82 3.65
CA LEU A 475 14.38 17.12 2.28
C LEU A 475 13.96 16.02 1.30
N VAL A 476 14.05 14.74 1.70
CA VAL A 476 13.54 13.62 0.88
C VAL A 476 12.03 13.73 0.70
N LEU A 477 11.26 13.90 1.77
CA LEU A 477 9.80 13.99 1.68
C LEU A 477 9.36 15.16 0.78
N VAL A 478 10.00 16.32 0.93
CA VAL A 478 9.74 17.51 0.09
C VAL A 478 10.16 17.27 -1.36
N GLY A 479 11.32 16.66 -1.60
CA GLY A 479 11.80 16.35 -2.94
C GLY A 479 10.85 15.41 -3.69
N ILE A 480 10.37 14.35 -3.02
CA ILE A 480 9.39 13.44 -3.62
C ILE A 480 8.09 14.19 -3.88
N LEU A 481 7.59 14.96 -2.90
CA LEU A 481 6.37 15.75 -3.02
C LEU A 481 6.42 16.72 -4.21
N LEU A 482 7.55 17.40 -4.43
CA LEU A 482 7.76 18.28 -5.58
C LEU A 482 7.59 17.50 -6.88
N ILE A 483 8.30 16.38 -7.03
CA ILE A 483 8.27 15.58 -8.27
C ILE A 483 6.85 15.08 -8.55
N VAL A 484 6.16 14.50 -7.57
CA VAL A 484 4.79 13.98 -7.77
C VAL A 484 3.73 15.08 -7.95
N SER A 485 4.04 16.31 -7.56
CA SER A 485 3.18 17.47 -7.83
C SER A 485 3.38 18.01 -9.25
N LEU A 486 4.62 17.99 -9.75
CA LEU A 486 4.97 18.41 -11.12
C LEU A 486 4.50 17.39 -12.17
N LYS A 487 4.56 16.09 -11.86
CA LYS A 487 4.14 15.02 -12.78
C LYS A 487 3.17 14.07 -12.09
N LYS A 488 1.92 14.10 -12.57
CA LYS A 488 0.80 13.40 -11.95
C LYS A 488 0.81 11.87 -12.16
N TRP A 489 1.32 11.42 -13.31
CA TRP A 489 1.37 10.03 -13.80
C TRP A 489 0.14 9.15 -13.45
N ALA A 490 -1.03 9.77 -13.32
CA ALA A 490 -2.28 9.13 -12.94
C ALA A 490 -3.45 9.98 -13.43
N ARG A 491 -4.61 9.35 -13.61
CA ARG A 491 -5.83 10.02 -14.05
C ARG A 491 -6.36 10.98 -12.98
N ASP A 492 -7.12 11.98 -13.41
CA ASP A 492 -7.78 12.98 -12.58
C ASP A 492 -9.04 12.42 -11.90
N LEU A 493 -8.89 11.39 -11.09
CA LEU A 493 -10.00 10.76 -10.38
C LEU A 493 -9.84 11.05 -8.88
N TYR A 494 -10.44 12.13 -8.38
CA TYR A 494 -10.40 12.46 -6.95
C TYR A 494 -11.63 11.87 -6.25
N PRO A 495 -11.52 11.36 -5.01
CA PRO A 495 -10.35 11.41 -4.13
C PRO A 495 -9.27 10.33 -4.41
N TRP A 496 -9.52 9.29 -5.21
CA TRP A 496 -8.56 8.19 -5.44
C TRP A 496 -7.13 8.63 -5.79
N ALA A 497 -6.98 9.61 -6.67
CA ALA A 497 -5.70 10.11 -7.18
C ALA A 497 -4.83 10.76 -6.10
N THR A 498 -5.38 11.05 -4.92
CA THR A 498 -4.65 11.63 -3.79
C THR A 498 -3.68 10.65 -3.13
N ARG A 499 -3.81 9.34 -3.37
CA ARG A 499 -2.91 8.30 -2.81
C ARG A 499 -1.43 8.60 -3.03
N ARG A 500 -1.07 9.23 -4.16
CA ARG A 500 0.33 9.61 -4.46
C ARG A 500 0.95 10.57 -3.43
N TYR A 501 0.12 11.32 -2.72
CA TYR A 501 0.56 12.27 -1.70
C TYR A 501 0.56 11.64 -0.29
N LEU A 502 -0.08 10.48 -0.11
CA LEU A 502 -0.20 9.79 1.18
C LEU A 502 1.18 9.52 1.80
N VAL A 503 2.12 8.99 1.01
CA VAL A 503 3.43 8.54 1.49
C VAL A 503 4.31 9.70 1.97
N ASN A 504 4.16 10.89 1.37
CA ASN A 504 5.13 11.98 1.56
C ASN A 504 4.50 13.25 2.12
N ALA A 505 3.39 13.73 1.56
CA ALA A 505 2.76 14.98 1.98
C ALA A 505 2.13 14.86 3.36
N VAL A 506 1.41 13.77 3.63
CA VAL A 506 0.69 13.56 4.89
C VAL A 506 1.65 13.52 6.09
N PRO A 507 2.71 12.68 6.12
CA PRO A 507 3.67 12.72 7.22
C PRO A 507 4.43 14.06 7.29
N LEU A 508 4.76 14.68 6.16
CA LEU A 508 5.44 15.98 6.14
C LEU A 508 4.60 17.09 6.80
N VAL A 509 3.33 17.21 6.41
CA VAL A 509 2.39 18.19 6.98
C VAL A 509 2.21 17.94 8.47
N ALA A 510 2.04 16.69 8.88
CA ALA A 510 1.88 16.32 10.29
C ALA A 510 3.10 16.70 11.15
N ILE A 511 4.31 16.39 10.69
CA ILE A 511 5.56 16.75 11.39
C ILE A 511 5.71 18.27 11.52
N LEU A 512 5.52 18.99 10.40
CA LEU A 512 5.74 20.43 10.38
C LEU A 512 4.66 21.19 11.17
N ALA A 513 3.39 20.79 11.06
CA ALA A 513 2.29 21.43 11.79
C ALA A 513 2.36 21.21 13.31
N ALA A 514 3.05 20.17 13.79
CA ALA A 514 3.29 19.96 15.21
C ALA A 514 4.28 20.99 15.82
N VAL A 515 5.21 21.53 15.04
CA VAL A 515 6.25 22.47 15.52
C VAL A 515 5.68 23.72 16.20
N PRO A 516 4.77 24.51 15.58
CA PRO A 516 4.25 25.73 16.21
C PRO A 516 3.41 25.42 17.44
N VAL A 517 2.65 24.31 17.42
CA VAL A 517 1.84 23.83 18.56
C VAL A 517 2.74 23.54 19.77
N VAL A 518 3.78 22.73 19.58
CA VAL A 518 4.69 22.35 20.66
C VAL A 518 5.57 23.52 21.11
N TRP A 519 5.90 24.43 20.19
CA TRP A 519 6.60 25.65 20.56
C TRP A 519 5.79 26.55 21.49
N LEU A 520 4.49 26.72 21.22
CA LEU A 520 3.58 27.42 22.13
C LEU A 520 3.49 26.69 23.48
N TRP A 521 3.36 25.36 23.45
CA TRP A 521 3.26 24.53 24.66
C TRP A 521 4.43 24.70 25.63
N ASN A 522 5.65 24.84 25.09
CA ASN A 522 6.89 24.91 25.87
C ASN A 522 7.31 26.33 26.29
N ARG A 523 6.48 27.35 26.10
CA ARG A 523 6.85 28.74 26.39
C ARG A 523 6.63 29.09 27.87
N GLY A 524 7.73 29.33 28.60
CA GLY A 524 7.75 29.33 30.08
C GLY A 524 7.18 30.56 30.81
N SER A 525 7.28 31.78 30.26
CA SER A 525 6.90 32.99 31.02
C SER A 525 5.39 33.23 31.16
N ARG A 526 4.56 32.56 30.36
CA ARG A 526 3.09 32.61 30.40
C ARG A 526 2.49 31.23 30.16
N ALA A 527 2.97 30.22 30.89
CA ALA A 527 2.75 28.80 30.59
C ALA A 527 1.28 28.43 30.38
N MET A 528 0.35 28.90 31.23
CA MET A 528 -1.07 28.57 31.08
C MET A 528 -1.68 29.16 29.80
N LEU A 529 -1.45 30.45 29.52
CA LEU A 529 -1.96 31.12 28.33
C LEU A 529 -1.36 30.52 27.04
N CYS A 530 -0.06 30.24 27.02
CA CYS A 530 0.59 29.63 25.86
C CYS A 530 0.16 28.17 25.64
N ARG A 531 -0.05 27.39 26.71
CA ARG A 531 -0.63 26.03 26.60
C ARG A 531 -2.07 26.07 26.11
N GLY A 532 -2.89 27.00 26.61
CA GLY A 532 -4.24 27.24 26.09
C GLY A 532 -4.23 27.57 24.60
N ALA A 533 -3.35 28.48 24.17
CA ALA A 533 -3.18 28.81 22.76
C ALA A 533 -2.70 27.62 21.90
N ALA A 534 -1.82 26.77 22.44
CA ALA A 534 -1.38 25.54 21.76
C ALA A 534 -2.54 24.56 21.55
N VAL A 535 -3.36 24.33 22.58
CA VAL A 535 -4.56 23.49 22.48
C VAL A 535 -5.56 24.07 21.50
N LEU A 536 -5.83 25.38 21.56
CA LEU A 536 -6.72 26.06 20.61
C LEU A 536 -6.20 25.97 19.17
N LEU A 537 -4.89 26.11 18.94
CA LEU A 537 -4.29 25.94 17.61
C LEU A 537 -4.45 24.51 17.10
N LEU A 538 -4.16 23.51 17.94
CA LEU A 538 -4.33 22.10 17.58
C LEU A 538 -5.80 21.79 17.27
N MET A 539 -6.72 22.18 18.15
CA MET A 539 -8.16 22.00 17.96
C MET A 539 -8.69 22.76 16.75
N GLY A 540 -8.15 23.95 16.46
CA GLY A 540 -8.48 24.70 15.25
C GLY A 540 -8.05 23.98 13.98
N VAL A 541 -6.83 23.43 13.95
CA VAL A 541 -6.34 22.63 12.81
C VAL A 541 -7.19 21.37 12.60
N LEU A 542 -7.49 20.65 13.69
CA LEU A 542 -8.34 19.44 13.64
C LEU A 542 -9.77 19.79 13.23
N GLY A 543 -10.34 20.86 13.81
CA GLY A 543 -11.70 21.32 13.56
C GLY A 543 -11.94 21.78 12.12
N CYS A 544 -10.99 22.48 11.51
CA CYS A 544 -11.10 22.93 10.11
C CYS A 544 -11.20 21.76 9.11
N SER A 545 -10.62 20.60 9.42
CA SER A 545 -10.71 19.40 8.57
C SER A 545 -11.75 18.39 9.05
N ALA A 546 -12.36 18.57 10.23
CA ALA A 546 -13.18 17.56 10.89
C ALA A 546 -14.31 17.01 10.01
N ARG A 547 -15.01 17.86 9.26
CA ARG A 547 -16.07 17.43 8.33
C ARG A 547 -15.54 16.48 7.25
N ARG A 548 -14.44 16.86 6.58
CA ARG A 548 -13.83 16.01 5.53
C ARG A 548 -13.20 14.76 6.12
N SER A 549 -12.58 14.84 7.29
CA SER A 549 -12.05 13.68 8.01
C SER A 549 -13.16 12.71 8.39
N TRP A 550 -14.30 13.23 8.84
CA TRP A 550 -15.48 12.42 9.12
C TRP A 550 -16.01 11.76 7.85
N HIS A 551 -16.15 12.48 6.74
CA HIS A 551 -16.55 11.89 5.46
C HIS A 551 -15.55 10.80 5.00
N ALA A 552 -14.25 11.10 5.03
CA ALA A 552 -13.20 10.14 4.68
C ALA A 552 -13.25 8.84 5.50
N TRP A 553 -13.61 8.94 6.78
CA TRP A 553 -13.70 7.80 7.70
C TRP A 553 -15.04 7.06 7.64
N SER A 554 -16.15 7.79 7.45
CA SER A 554 -17.50 7.24 7.60
C SER A 554 -18.06 6.65 6.32
N ARG A 555 -17.63 7.12 5.15
CA ARG A 555 -18.14 6.66 3.85
C ARG A 555 -17.58 5.28 3.54
N VAL A 556 -18.50 4.36 3.20
CA VAL A 556 -18.16 2.99 2.84
C VAL A 556 -18.12 2.90 1.33
N GLU A 557 -16.97 2.47 0.79
CA GLU A 557 -16.88 2.27 -0.64
C GLU A 557 -17.28 0.83 -0.98
N THR A 558 -18.24 0.70 -1.90
CA THR A 558 -18.83 -0.55 -2.37
C THR A 558 -19.53 -1.37 -1.29
N SER A 559 -20.18 -0.70 -0.32
CA SER A 559 -20.93 -1.34 0.76
C SER A 559 -21.90 -2.43 0.26
N GLY A 560 -21.89 -3.60 0.90
CA GLY A 560 -22.74 -4.75 0.60
C GLY A 560 -22.24 -5.65 -0.53
N VAL A 561 -21.22 -5.26 -1.29
CA VAL A 561 -20.65 -6.06 -2.39
C VAL A 561 -20.21 -7.45 -1.94
N GLN A 562 -19.59 -7.58 -0.77
CA GLN A 562 -19.12 -8.88 -0.27
C GLN A 562 -20.29 -9.84 -0.11
N SER A 563 -21.38 -9.39 0.53
CA SER A 563 -22.56 -10.22 0.77
C SER A 563 -23.18 -10.72 -0.54
N VAL A 564 -23.32 -9.83 -1.52
CA VAL A 564 -23.89 -10.18 -2.83
C VAL A 564 -22.96 -11.14 -3.58
N LEU A 565 -21.65 -10.89 -3.58
CA LEU A 565 -20.67 -11.79 -4.22
C LEU A 565 -20.63 -13.17 -3.56
N HIS A 566 -20.78 -13.24 -2.24
CA HIS A 566 -20.82 -14.52 -1.53
C HIS A 566 -22.06 -15.33 -1.91
N VAL A 567 -23.24 -14.70 -1.87
CA VAL A 567 -24.49 -15.35 -2.31
C VAL A 567 -24.39 -15.78 -3.77
N MET A 568 -23.88 -14.92 -4.65
CA MET A 568 -23.64 -15.28 -6.06
C MET A 568 -22.70 -16.48 -6.19
N ALA A 569 -21.59 -16.52 -5.44
CA ALA A 569 -20.64 -17.62 -5.48
C ALA A 569 -21.25 -18.94 -4.98
N ASP A 570 -22.16 -18.90 -4.00
CA ASP A 570 -22.86 -20.08 -3.49
C ASP A 570 -23.85 -20.66 -4.50
N GLN A 571 -24.37 -19.83 -5.42
CA GLN A 571 -25.20 -20.32 -6.53
C GLN A 571 -24.38 -21.01 -7.62
N ILE A 572 -23.06 -20.84 -7.67
CA ILE A 572 -22.20 -21.35 -8.75
C ILE A 572 -21.50 -22.63 -8.29
N GLU A 573 -21.79 -23.74 -8.96
CA GLU A 573 -21.20 -25.05 -8.66
C GLU A 573 -19.82 -25.22 -9.30
N THR A 574 -19.09 -26.28 -8.91
CA THR A 574 -17.74 -26.56 -9.45
C THR A 574 -17.75 -26.88 -10.94
N ASN A 575 -18.84 -27.44 -11.46
CA ASN A 575 -18.99 -27.78 -12.88
C ASN A 575 -19.61 -26.64 -13.72
N ASP A 576 -19.86 -25.48 -13.11
CA ASP A 576 -20.42 -24.33 -13.81
C ASP A 576 -19.33 -23.53 -14.51
N ILE A 577 -19.59 -23.13 -15.75
CA ILE A 577 -18.81 -22.11 -16.45
C ILE A 577 -19.71 -20.88 -16.62
N VAL A 578 -19.34 -19.80 -15.93
CA VAL A 578 -20.15 -18.58 -15.88
C VAL A 578 -19.61 -17.53 -16.82
N VAL A 579 -20.43 -17.04 -17.74
CA VAL A 579 -20.14 -15.89 -18.58
C VAL A 579 -20.66 -14.63 -17.88
N SER A 580 -19.75 -13.85 -17.30
CA SER A 580 -20.10 -12.62 -16.57
C SER A 580 -20.16 -11.41 -17.51
N ASP A 581 -21.27 -10.67 -17.49
CA ASP A 581 -21.48 -9.48 -18.30
C ASP A 581 -20.44 -8.36 -18.08
N THR A 582 -19.80 -8.32 -16.91
CA THR A 582 -18.72 -7.39 -16.59
C THR A 582 -17.59 -8.04 -15.79
N PRO A 583 -16.33 -7.63 -16.00
CA PRO A 583 -15.20 -8.07 -15.17
C PRO A 583 -15.29 -7.59 -13.72
N THR A 584 -16.12 -6.59 -13.44
CA THR A 584 -16.34 -6.05 -12.09
C THR A 584 -16.76 -7.14 -11.10
N TRP A 585 -17.62 -8.07 -11.54
CA TRP A 585 -18.09 -9.21 -10.74
C TRP A 585 -17.36 -10.50 -11.10
N GLY A 586 -17.00 -10.68 -12.37
CA GLY A 586 -16.35 -11.92 -12.80
C GLY A 586 -14.95 -12.13 -12.22
N MET A 587 -14.16 -11.05 -12.06
CA MET A 587 -12.83 -11.15 -11.46
C MET A 587 -12.86 -11.66 -10.01
N PRO A 588 -13.61 -11.05 -9.07
CA PRO A 588 -13.66 -11.57 -7.71
C PRO A 588 -14.23 -12.98 -7.64
N LEU A 589 -15.24 -13.34 -8.43
CA LEU A 589 -15.76 -14.72 -8.44
C LEU A 589 -14.67 -15.75 -8.80
N LYS A 590 -13.81 -15.47 -9.79
CA LYS A 590 -12.68 -16.35 -10.14
C LYS A 590 -11.52 -16.29 -9.14
N MET A 591 -11.09 -15.08 -8.77
CA MET A 591 -9.85 -14.89 -8.02
C MET A 591 -10.03 -15.10 -6.52
N ILE A 592 -11.15 -14.63 -5.97
CA ILE A 592 -11.47 -14.70 -4.54
C ILE A 592 -12.20 -16.01 -4.22
N TYR A 593 -13.27 -16.33 -4.97
CA TYR A 593 -14.12 -17.48 -4.69
C TYR A 593 -13.75 -18.75 -5.48
N GLY A 594 -12.78 -18.67 -6.39
CA GLY A 594 -12.31 -19.83 -7.14
C GLY A 594 -13.30 -20.43 -8.13
N LYS A 595 -14.31 -19.65 -8.57
CA LYS A 595 -15.32 -20.08 -9.54
C LYS A 595 -14.81 -19.95 -10.97
N GLU A 596 -15.27 -20.81 -11.88
CA GLU A 596 -14.92 -20.70 -13.30
C GLU A 596 -15.76 -19.64 -14.00
N VAL A 597 -15.17 -18.46 -14.23
CA VAL A 597 -15.87 -17.30 -14.76
C VAL A 597 -15.14 -16.67 -15.95
N LEU A 598 -15.81 -16.58 -17.09
CA LEU A 598 -15.36 -15.92 -18.31
C LEU A 598 -15.82 -14.45 -18.36
N ASN A 599 -15.06 -13.61 -19.06
CA ASN A 599 -15.39 -12.20 -19.25
C ASN A 599 -16.28 -12.01 -20.49
N GLY A 600 -17.60 -12.02 -20.29
CA GLY A 600 -18.61 -11.82 -21.33
C GLY A 600 -18.78 -10.38 -21.80
N LYS A 601 -18.05 -9.40 -21.24
CA LYS A 601 -18.22 -7.98 -21.61
C LYS A 601 -18.05 -7.72 -23.10
N HIS A 602 -17.16 -8.46 -23.75
CA HIS A 602 -16.88 -8.26 -25.18
C HIS A 602 -18.00 -8.79 -26.08
N MET A 603 -18.69 -9.87 -25.68
CA MET A 603 -19.80 -10.46 -26.43
C MET A 603 -20.91 -9.44 -26.69
N TRP A 604 -21.26 -8.61 -25.70
CA TRP A 604 -22.31 -7.61 -25.89
C TRP A 604 -21.81 -6.23 -26.30
N ARG A 605 -20.59 -5.83 -25.89
CA ARG A 605 -20.10 -4.47 -26.14
C ARG A 605 -19.61 -4.22 -27.57
N ARG A 606 -19.02 -5.24 -28.21
CA ARG A 606 -18.49 -5.09 -29.58
C ARG A 606 -19.59 -5.09 -30.65
N LYS A 607 -20.77 -5.63 -30.33
CA LYS A 607 -21.91 -5.81 -31.26
C LYS A 607 -21.51 -6.55 -32.54
N ASP A 608 -20.57 -7.48 -32.42
CA ASP A 608 -20.07 -8.33 -33.50
C ASP A 608 -20.71 -9.71 -33.34
N ALA A 609 -21.73 -9.98 -34.16
CA ALA A 609 -22.49 -11.22 -34.09
C ALA A 609 -21.64 -12.45 -34.45
N ALA A 610 -20.70 -12.32 -35.39
CA ALA A 610 -19.83 -13.42 -35.79
C ALA A 610 -18.88 -13.80 -34.65
N GLN A 611 -18.24 -12.81 -34.02
CA GLN A 611 -17.38 -13.06 -32.86
C GLN A 611 -18.18 -13.61 -31.66
N MET A 612 -19.43 -13.16 -31.48
CA MET A 612 -20.29 -13.72 -30.44
C MET A 612 -20.64 -15.18 -30.73
N GLN A 613 -20.91 -15.54 -32.00
CA GLN A 613 -21.19 -16.92 -32.40
C GLN A 613 -20.01 -17.85 -32.10
N VAL A 614 -18.77 -17.43 -32.41
CA VAL A 614 -17.56 -18.19 -32.02
C VAL A 614 -17.53 -18.47 -30.51
N GLY A 615 -17.91 -17.48 -29.69
CA GLY A 615 -18.02 -17.66 -28.25
C GLY A 615 -19.11 -18.66 -27.85
N LEU A 616 -20.29 -18.59 -28.50
CA LEU A 616 -21.39 -19.53 -28.23
C LEU A 616 -21.05 -20.95 -28.67
N ASP A 617 -20.38 -21.13 -29.80
CA ASP A 617 -19.94 -22.45 -30.30
C ASP A 617 -18.93 -23.09 -29.33
N ALA A 618 -17.98 -22.30 -28.81
CA ALA A 618 -17.03 -22.76 -27.79
C ALA A 618 -17.74 -23.16 -26.48
N LEU A 619 -18.73 -22.37 -26.05
CA LEU A 619 -19.51 -22.68 -24.86
C LEU A 619 -20.40 -23.91 -25.06
N LYS A 620 -20.95 -24.11 -26.26
CA LYS A 620 -21.70 -25.31 -26.61
C LYS A 620 -20.81 -26.55 -26.56
N ARG A 621 -19.59 -26.49 -27.11
CA ARG A 621 -18.63 -27.59 -26.98
C ARG A 621 -18.39 -27.97 -25.51
N LEU A 622 -18.13 -26.98 -24.65
CA LEU A 622 -17.95 -27.22 -23.22
C LEU A 622 -19.22 -27.78 -22.55
N HIS A 623 -20.40 -27.39 -23.02
CA HIS A 623 -21.66 -27.98 -22.57
C HIS A 623 -21.76 -29.46 -22.94
N ASP A 624 -21.43 -29.80 -24.18
CA ASP A 624 -21.43 -31.16 -24.71
C ASP A 624 -20.39 -32.04 -23.96
N ASP A 625 -19.29 -31.43 -23.49
CA ASP A 625 -18.29 -32.06 -22.61
C ASP A 625 -18.76 -32.20 -21.15
N GLY A 626 -19.99 -31.77 -20.84
CA GLY A 626 -20.67 -32.00 -19.57
C GLY A 626 -20.68 -30.80 -18.62
N HIS A 627 -20.19 -29.63 -19.02
CA HIS A 627 -20.26 -28.42 -18.19
C HIS A 627 -21.65 -27.77 -18.22
N ARG A 628 -22.03 -27.14 -17.11
CA ARG A 628 -23.23 -26.30 -17.06
C ARG A 628 -22.87 -24.86 -17.41
N ILE A 629 -23.31 -24.39 -18.58
CA ILE A 629 -23.03 -23.02 -19.03
C ILE A 629 -24.06 -22.06 -18.46
N ARG A 630 -23.56 -20.99 -17.83
CA ARG A 630 -24.42 -20.00 -17.18
C ARG A 630 -24.05 -18.58 -17.55
N PHE A 631 -25.04 -17.70 -17.60
CA PHE A 631 -24.85 -16.28 -17.87
C PHE A 631 -25.18 -15.45 -16.64
N LEU A 632 -24.20 -14.68 -16.16
CA LEU A 632 -24.38 -13.73 -15.06
C LEU A 632 -24.58 -12.33 -15.63
N THR A 633 -25.75 -11.77 -15.37
CA THR A 633 -26.08 -10.39 -15.76
C THR A 633 -26.30 -9.53 -14.52
N SER A 634 -25.90 -8.26 -14.59
CA SER A 634 -25.94 -7.31 -13.47
C SER A 634 -26.75 -6.04 -13.79
N THR A 635 -27.51 -6.07 -14.88
CA THR A 635 -28.34 -4.93 -15.31
C THR A 635 -29.69 -4.93 -14.59
N ARG A 636 -30.19 -3.74 -14.26
CA ARG A 636 -31.48 -3.60 -13.59
C ARG A 636 -32.63 -4.14 -14.44
N THR A 637 -32.66 -3.77 -15.73
CA THR A 637 -33.82 -4.00 -16.61
C THR A 637 -33.56 -4.99 -17.74
N LEU A 638 -32.35 -5.08 -18.29
CA LEU A 638 -32.12 -5.79 -19.54
C LEU A 638 -31.96 -7.31 -19.36
N GLY A 639 -31.34 -7.78 -18.27
CA GLY A 639 -31.08 -9.21 -18.11
C GLY A 639 -30.28 -9.77 -19.30
N MET A 640 -30.81 -10.79 -19.98
CA MET A 640 -30.21 -11.39 -21.18
C MET A 640 -30.31 -10.50 -22.43
N ASP A 641 -31.23 -9.53 -22.46
CA ASP A 641 -31.40 -8.59 -23.59
C ASP A 641 -30.20 -7.66 -23.79
N ILE A 642 -29.18 -7.73 -22.91
CA ILE A 642 -27.91 -7.04 -23.14
C ILE A 642 -27.15 -7.62 -24.33
N PHE A 643 -27.35 -8.91 -24.64
CA PHE A 643 -26.61 -9.60 -25.68
C PHE A 643 -27.23 -9.35 -27.06
N PRO A 644 -26.42 -9.05 -28.10
CA PRO A 644 -26.93 -8.72 -29.43
C PRO A 644 -27.45 -9.93 -30.21
N VAL A 645 -27.01 -11.15 -29.86
CA VAL A 645 -27.51 -12.42 -30.40
C VAL A 645 -28.33 -13.10 -29.31
N ALA A 646 -29.49 -13.63 -29.67
CA ALA A 646 -30.35 -14.33 -28.72
C ALA A 646 -29.63 -15.58 -28.19
N VAL A 647 -29.50 -15.67 -26.86
CA VAL A 647 -28.97 -16.85 -26.17
C VAL A 647 -30.18 -17.58 -25.60
N GLU A 648 -30.79 -18.43 -26.42
CA GLU A 648 -32.00 -19.18 -26.08
C GLU A 648 -31.84 -20.66 -26.47
N PRO A 649 -32.56 -21.59 -25.82
CA PRO A 649 -33.36 -21.37 -24.60
C PRO A 649 -32.51 -21.19 -23.33
N VAL A 650 -32.94 -20.31 -22.43
CA VAL A 650 -32.33 -20.07 -21.11
C VAL A 650 -33.35 -20.19 -20.00
N THR A 651 -32.93 -20.72 -18.86
CA THR A 651 -33.73 -20.80 -17.63
C THR A 651 -33.15 -19.84 -16.60
N LEU A 652 -33.99 -19.00 -15.99
CA LEU A 652 -33.59 -18.17 -14.85
C LEU A 652 -33.55 -19.03 -13.59
N ASP A 653 -32.36 -19.34 -13.09
CA ASP A 653 -32.19 -20.17 -11.90
C ASP A 653 -32.25 -19.33 -10.61
N TRP A 654 -31.67 -18.13 -10.67
CA TRP A 654 -31.52 -17.28 -9.51
C TRP A 654 -31.56 -15.80 -9.88
N GLN A 655 -32.20 -15.01 -9.02
CA GLN A 655 -32.22 -13.56 -9.08
C GLN A 655 -31.97 -12.99 -7.68
N SER A 656 -31.08 -12.02 -7.57
CA SER A 656 -30.87 -11.28 -6.33
C SER A 656 -32.03 -10.31 -6.06
N GLU A 657 -32.18 -9.90 -4.80
CA GLU A 657 -32.82 -8.62 -4.50
C GLU A 657 -32.07 -7.45 -5.15
N GLU A 658 -32.70 -6.27 -5.22
CA GLU A 658 -32.03 -5.08 -5.74
C GLU A 658 -30.87 -4.68 -4.82
N ALA A 659 -29.64 -4.89 -5.28
CA ALA A 659 -28.44 -4.51 -4.54
C ALA A 659 -28.18 -3.01 -4.72
N VAL A 660 -28.23 -2.27 -3.62
CA VAL A 660 -27.88 -0.85 -3.56
C VAL A 660 -26.43 -0.72 -3.10
N LEU A 661 -25.56 -0.32 -4.01
CA LEU A 661 -24.13 -0.18 -3.74
C LEU A 661 -23.77 1.30 -3.63
N GLU A 662 -23.13 1.68 -2.54
CA GLU A 662 -22.56 3.00 -2.35
C GLU A 662 -21.18 3.09 -3.02
N GLU A 663 -20.96 4.06 -3.90
CA GLU A 663 -19.68 4.29 -4.56
C GLU A 663 -19.25 5.75 -4.35
N ILE A 664 -17.98 5.98 -4.00
CA ILE A 664 -17.47 7.34 -3.94
C ILE A 664 -17.38 7.90 -5.36
N ASN A 665 -17.82 9.15 -5.52
CA ASN A 665 -17.81 9.84 -6.81
C ASN A 665 -16.39 10.22 -7.21
N HIS A 666 -15.74 9.34 -7.98
CA HIS A 666 -14.42 9.61 -8.55
C HIS A 666 -14.51 10.53 -9.75
N SER A 667 -14.23 11.83 -9.56
CA SER A 667 -14.27 12.80 -10.66
C SER A 667 -13.11 13.81 -10.61
N PRO A 668 -12.80 14.47 -11.75
CA PRO A 668 -11.81 15.55 -11.77
C PRO A 668 -12.18 16.74 -10.89
N ARG A 669 -13.47 16.92 -10.58
CA ARG A 669 -14.03 18.08 -9.87
C ARG A 669 -14.36 17.79 -8.40
N ALA A 670 -14.25 16.54 -7.95
CA ALA A 670 -14.54 16.18 -6.58
C ALA A 670 -13.55 16.87 -5.61
N ASP A 671 -14.07 17.52 -4.59
CA ASP A 671 -13.32 18.16 -3.50
C ASP A 671 -13.71 17.64 -2.10
N ASP A 672 -14.56 16.62 -2.07
CA ASP A 672 -15.03 15.88 -0.89
C ASP A 672 -15.26 14.39 -1.24
N PHE A 673 -15.61 13.58 -0.24
CA PHE A 673 -15.91 12.15 -0.37
C PHE A 673 -17.41 11.93 -0.58
N GLU A 674 -17.94 12.49 -1.67
CA GLU A 674 -19.35 12.34 -2.03
C GLU A 674 -19.63 10.91 -2.50
N VAL A 675 -20.78 10.36 -2.11
CA VAL A 675 -21.20 9.01 -2.48
C VAL A 675 -22.38 9.08 -3.44
N ARG A 676 -22.40 8.17 -4.41
CA ARG A 676 -23.52 7.89 -5.30
C ARG A 676 -24.01 6.47 -5.07
N GLU A 677 -25.32 6.26 -5.17
CA GLU A 677 -25.90 4.92 -5.17
C GLU A 677 -25.89 4.33 -6.59
N LYS A 678 -25.50 3.07 -6.70
CA LYS A 678 -25.66 2.27 -7.90
C LYS A 678 -26.54 1.06 -7.57
N ARG A 679 -27.65 0.94 -8.29
CA ARG A 679 -28.62 -0.15 -8.12
C ARG A 679 -28.40 -1.20 -9.20
N ASN A 680 -28.21 -2.45 -8.79
CA ASN A 680 -28.02 -3.58 -9.69
C ASN A 680 -28.97 -4.72 -9.27
N ILE A 681 -29.43 -5.51 -10.25
CA ILE A 681 -30.11 -6.78 -10.01
C ILE A 681 -29.26 -7.83 -10.69
N PHE A 682 -28.82 -8.81 -9.92
CA PHE A 682 -28.02 -9.91 -10.42
C PHE A 682 -28.94 -11.05 -10.82
N ARG A 683 -28.72 -11.62 -12.00
CA ARG A 683 -29.48 -12.77 -12.50
C ARG A 683 -28.51 -13.79 -13.07
N LEU A 684 -28.74 -15.04 -12.71
CA LEU A 684 -27.98 -16.18 -13.18
C LEU A 684 -28.90 -17.08 -13.99
N PHE A 685 -28.58 -17.21 -15.27
CA PHE A 685 -29.34 -18.00 -16.23
C PHE A 685 -28.55 -19.25 -16.61
N THR A 686 -29.18 -20.42 -16.66
CA THR A 686 -28.62 -21.60 -17.31
C THR A 686 -28.99 -21.60 -18.79
N TRP A 687 -28.01 -21.79 -19.65
CA TRP A 687 -28.23 -21.93 -21.09
C TRP A 687 -28.37 -23.40 -21.47
N HIS A 688 -29.39 -23.69 -22.28
CA HIS A 688 -29.68 -25.01 -22.82
C HIS A 688 -29.50 -24.95 -24.34
N PRO A 689 -28.27 -25.05 -24.87
CA PRO A 689 -28.07 -24.98 -26.31
C PRO A 689 -28.92 -26.04 -27.00
N ALA A 690 -29.69 -25.65 -28.02
CA ALA A 690 -30.38 -26.63 -28.84
C ALA A 690 -29.34 -27.51 -29.54
N ASP A 691 -29.59 -28.82 -29.60
CA ASP A 691 -28.89 -29.70 -30.53
C ASP A 691 -29.04 -29.07 -31.92
N ALA A 692 -27.91 -28.81 -32.58
CA ALA A 692 -27.98 -28.29 -33.93
C ALA A 692 -28.55 -29.45 -34.74
N ASP A 693 -29.66 -29.24 -35.44
CA ASP A 693 -30.13 -30.22 -36.42
C ASP A 693 -28.95 -30.42 -37.40
N PRO A 694 -28.39 -31.64 -37.55
CA PRO A 694 -27.20 -31.88 -38.37
C PRO A 694 -27.46 -31.73 -39.89
N ARG A 695 -28.45 -30.92 -40.29
CA ARG A 695 -28.94 -30.72 -41.66
C ARG A 695 -28.89 -29.27 -42.15
N GLU A 696 -28.31 -28.34 -41.40
CA GLU A 696 -27.85 -27.04 -41.91
C GLU A 696 -26.34 -27.07 -42.15
#